data_AF-A0A1I8MAM9-F1
#
_entry.id   AF-A0A1I8MAM9-F1
#
_cell.length_a   1.000
_cell.length_b   1.000
_cell.length_c   1.000
_cell.angle_alpha   90.00
_cell.angle_beta   90.00
_cell.angle_gamma   90.00
#
_symmetry.space_group_name_H-M   'P 1'
#
loop_
_entity.id
_entity.type
_entity.pdbx_description
1 polymer ?
#
loop_
_entity_poly.entity_id
_entity_poly.type
_entity_poly.pdbx_seq_one_letter_code
_entity_poly.pdbx_strand_id
1 'polypeptide(L)'
;MPPKMKLPLAKAGAGGGDGKKGKNGKKKQIIEPEPEPVLQDSDTSFLEREVDLITDLNDDFFNRANKTIQMLMEKGRTFEASRIKKYTDIIYNLHRRYVEQLKENEELRPQVIRAENKFRLALELTATSEESMEYLKEALGNAWKESDASQTREQEIQEKFQEILMKCETFESKQAEKQDDSAEFGHLSKYKNIILRERDRINGEVIDLEKRLQIQRYYSESLEYIIHTHEDTLNKMGVRVKVLASEKQNLDTKIRTLMNNLEDQKEINHKTMDKLDATTKELNDTIASLNKKSGEYDRLKIAADKLKNDNGLQAKQLAKYEDEIADLHREQKEADDTIRALRLEDKVKGHTINQLTNKYKKAVQDHSSVSSKLYKINRVNNGLNEDIVRMKNQANSLEKDLLNSAQKFDELRRLKDNIQRERDNLRSDVTKLNNQIADLRHTIMMQSNTIDSLRLDINKLNIKVDEAKINIAKAEKERDEMAQEVEMLHEKIEYYQEQIQLKTGQITDLTEKLQQKQHDLVNMKKQLEAVHSEKMILQRSLETCTQERDNFRLLQTKTSHQITQLTNEIAANQNKINSLNLRIEHLNTDKKELQSEVRNKENLLNGVRKDLKEMKLKNEHLMKTISDDELKFMKISQELEETRKERNLIGLQMVRRNDEIVLLKEKLCITQTALDQGQTQYNQRVEDIRLLKLEIGNLQTERECLSRAIKSTADMREEIIRLQRSLNQERIRVRALTEDAKTPTGVHRWRILKGEDPPKFQLLSKVQMLQRRILKQETEKTNLQKQLQESQRMSESLKRILENLPTTQVKQKLVETQRINKKQLKKLKALSAELAIDAIELKARECIIEEFKTTLKMTKTQMCVTEDTLNSLSSLLEPTEYSSQENYVDCVFTTTDPSVQNTDSNKSNEKLEEV
;
A
#
# COMPACT_ATOMS: atom_id res chain seq x y z
N MET A 1 -97.54 -17.59 -14.05
CA MET A 1 -97.76 -18.61 -15.11
C MET A 1 -96.48 -18.78 -15.93
N PRO A 2 -96.34 -19.84 -16.76
CA PRO A 2 -95.05 -20.37 -17.29
C PRO A 2 -94.98 -20.22 -18.84
N PRO A 3 -94.26 -21.03 -19.67
CA PRO A 3 -93.19 -22.06 -19.47
C PRO A 3 -91.92 -21.68 -20.31
N LYS A 4 -91.05 -22.49 -20.97
CA LYS A 4 -90.63 -23.93 -21.17
C LYS A 4 -89.22 -23.84 -21.86
N MET A 5 -88.31 -24.80 -22.02
CA MET A 5 -88.09 -26.25 -21.72
C MET A 5 -86.78 -26.37 -20.86
N LYS A 6 -86.09 -27.48 -20.50
CA LYS A 6 -86.10 -28.95 -20.75
C LYS A 6 -85.43 -29.48 -22.06
N LEU A 7 -84.70 -30.61 -22.15
CA LEU A 7 -84.12 -31.59 -21.18
C LEU A 7 -82.92 -32.38 -21.89
N PRO A 8 -82.52 -33.64 -21.56
CA PRO A 8 -81.37 -34.08 -20.72
C PRO A 8 -80.25 -34.85 -21.49
N LEU A 9 -79.13 -35.37 -20.93
CA LEU A 9 -78.99 -36.52 -19.99
C LEU A 9 -77.54 -36.70 -19.42
N ALA A 10 -77.45 -37.13 -18.14
CA ALA A 10 -76.63 -38.21 -17.51
C ALA A 10 -75.17 -38.50 -17.96
N LYS A 11 -74.18 -38.93 -17.14
CA LYS A 11 -73.96 -39.41 -15.72
C LYS A 11 -72.40 -39.45 -15.52
N ALA A 12 -71.70 -39.66 -14.39
CA ALA A 12 -71.83 -39.73 -12.91
C ALA A 12 -70.38 -39.81 -12.32
N GLY A 13 -70.02 -39.78 -11.01
CA GLY A 13 -70.75 -39.46 -9.76
C GLY A 13 -70.15 -40.16 -8.51
N ALA A 14 -69.51 -39.40 -7.58
CA ALA A 14 -68.90 -39.80 -6.28
C ALA A 14 -67.62 -40.68 -6.35
N GLY A 15 -66.60 -40.64 -5.47
CA GLY A 15 -66.40 -40.21 -4.05
C GLY A 15 -65.46 -41.28 -3.40
N GLY A 16 -64.73 -41.14 -2.28
CA GLY A 16 -64.49 -40.06 -1.31
C GLY A 16 -64.37 -40.62 0.12
N GLY A 17 -63.16 -40.71 0.74
CA GLY A 17 -63.00 -41.18 2.14
C GLY A 17 -61.58 -41.58 2.60
N ASP A 18 -61.27 -41.33 3.88
CA ASP A 18 -59.95 -41.48 4.55
C ASP A 18 -59.52 -42.91 4.99
N GLY A 19 -58.21 -43.12 5.18
CA GLY A 19 -57.73 -43.42 6.55
C GLY A 19 -56.78 -44.61 6.85
N LYS A 20 -55.62 -44.27 7.46
CA LYS A 20 -54.81 -45.01 8.47
C LYS A 20 -53.95 -46.25 8.11
N LYS A 21 -52.63 -46.06 8.31
CA LYS A 21 -51.63 -46.89 9.03
C LYS A 21 -51.37 -48.37 8.63
N GLY A 22 -50.11 -48.65 8.23
CA GLY A 22 -49.46 -49.96 8.24
C GLY A 22 -47.99 -49.86 8.73
N LYS A 23 -47.32 -50.99 9.03
CA LYS A 23 -45.99 -51.02 9.70
C LYS A 23 -45.07 -52.14 9.16
N ASN A 24 -43.76 -51.99 9.41
CA ASN A 24 -42.67 -52.99 9.31
C ASN A 24 -42.13 -53.38 7.91
N GLY A 25 -40.82 -53.67 7.84
CA GLY A 25 -40.18 -54.31 6.67
C GLY A 25 -38.69 -53.99 6.45
N LYS A 26 -37.76 -54.48 7.29
CA LYS A 26 -36.32 -54.44 6.98
C LYS A 26 -35.92 -55.61 6.08
N LYS A 27 -35.07 -55.37 5.07
CA LYS A 27 -34.08 -56.36 4.58
C LYS A 27 -32.80 -55.63 4.15
N LYS A 28 -31.65 -56.26 4.40
CA LYS A 28 -30.34 -55.87 3.85
C LYS A 28 -30.14 -56.58 2.51
N GLN A 29 -29.33 -55.99 1.64
CA GLN A 29 -28.49 -56.73 0.71
C GLN A 29 -27.13 -56.02 0.57
N ILE A 30 -26.09 -56.80 0.33
CA ILE A 30 -24.69 -56.37 0.17
C ILE A 30 -24.20 -57.06 -1.09
N ILE A 31 -23.63 -56.31 -2.05
CA ILE A 31 -22.86 -56.80 -3.19
C ILE A 31 -21.66 -55.85 -3.39
N GLU A 32 -20.59 -56.39 -3.94
CA GLU A 32 -19.23 -55.81 -4.05
C GLU A 32 -19.06 -54.82 -5.24
N PRO A 33 -17.91 -54.10 -5.32
CA PRO A 33 -17.68 -53.05 -6.33
C PRO A 33 -17.02 -53.58 -7.63
N GLU A 34 -16.52 -52.63 -8.46
CA GLU A 34 -15.88 -52.78 -9.80
C GLU A 34 -16.83 -52.93 -11.00
N PRO A 35 -16.40 -52.58 -12.24
CA PRO A 35 -15.08 -52.04 -12.66
C PRO A 35 -15.15 -50.61 -13.26
N GLU A 36 -14.00 -50.11 -13.72
CA GLU A 36 -13.89 -48.82 -14.43
C GLU A 36 -14.61 -48.82 -15.80
N PRO A 37 -15.20 -47.69 -16.23
CA PRO A 37 -15.52 -47.46 -17.63
C PRO A 37 -14.25 -47.13 -18.43
N VAL A 38 -14.06 -47.88 -19.52
CA VAL A 38 -13.04 -47.69 -20.56
C VAL A 38 -13.34 -46.42 -21.37
N LEU A 39 -12.30 -45.72 -21.82
CA LEU A 39 -12.43 -44.71 -22.88
C LEU A 39 -12.70 -45.44 -24.21
N GLN A 40 -13.95 -45.44 -24.67
CA GLN A 40 -14.25 -45.83 -26.05
C GLN A 40 -13.96 -44.65 -26.98
N ASP A 41 -12.99 -44.83 -27.87
CA ASP A 41 -12.89 -44.03 -29.09
C ASP A 41 -14.10 -44.37 -29.97
N SER A 42 -15.13 -43.51 -29.96
CA SER A 42 -16.32 -43.67 -30.79
C SER A 42 -16.15 -42.89 -32.11
N ASP A 43 -16.23 -43.62 -33.22
CA ASP A 43 -16.00 -43.19 -34.60
C ASP A 43 -16.40 -41.74 -34.92
N THR A 44 -15.48 -41.00 -35.57
CA THR A 44 -15.71 -39.65 -36.07
C THR A 44 -16.60 -39.64 -37.31
N SER A 45 -17.89 -39.94 -37.12
CA SER A 45 -18.92 -39.61 -38.09
C SER A 45 -19.14 -38.10 -38.10
N PHE A 46 -18.33 -37.39 -38.89
CA PHE A 46 -18.56 -35.98 -39.24
C PHE A 46 -19.79 -35.87 -40.16
N LEU A 47 -20.99 -36.03 -39.58
CA LEU A 47 -22.10 -35.22 -40.04
C LEU A 47 -21.84 -33.80 -39.53
N GLU A 48 -21.74 -32.84 -40.46
CA GLU A 48 -21.88 -31.41 -40.15
C GLU A 48 -23.33 -31.13 -39.74
N ARG A 49 -23.69 -31.57 -38.53
CA ARG A 49 -24.86 -31.07 -37.83
C ARG A 49 -24.51 -29.64 -37.44
N GLU A 50 -25.12 -28.68 -38.13
CA GLU A 50 -25.02 -27.26 -37.77
C GLU A 50 -25.34 -27.11 -36.28
N VAL A 51 -24.31 -26.83 -35.48
CA VAL A 51 -24.46 -26.74 -34.02
C VAL A 51 -25.23 -25.47 -33.74
N ASP A 52 -26.45 -25.61 -33.22
CA ASP A 52 -27.22 -24.46 -32.80
C ASP A 52 -26.55 -23.89 -31.53
N LEU A 53 -25.83 -22.79 -31.74
CA LEU A 53 -25.07 -22.08 -30.71
C LEU A 53 -25.96 -21.58 -29.56
N ILE A 54 -27.27 -21.65 -29.67
CA ILE A 54 -28.25 -21.33 -28.62
C ILE A 54 -28.81 -22.62 -27.99
N THR A 55 -29.31 -23.57 -28.78
CA THR A 55 -30.04 -24.74 -28.24
C THR A 55 -29.18 -25.96 -27.92
N ASP A 56 -28.07 -26.21 -28.63
CA ASP A 56 -27.15 -27.32 -28.33
C ASP A 56 -26.17 -26.97 -27.19
N LEU A 57 -25.70 -25.72 -27.13
CA LEU A 57 -24.82 -25.20 -26.06
C LEU A 57 -25.58 -24.80 -24.79
N ASN A 58 -26.53 -25.65 -24.36
CA ASN A 58 -27.35 -25.43 -23.16
C ASN A 58 -26.63 -25.78 -21.85
N ASP A 59 -27.26 -25.48 -20.70
CA ASP A 59 -26.71 -25.79 -19.38
C ASP A 59 -26.39 -27.29 -19.19
N ASP A 60 -27.13 -28.21 -19.82
CA ASP A 60 -26.83 -29.65 -19.76
C ASP A 60 -25.58 -30.04 -20.57
N PHE A 61 -25.19 -29.28 -21.59
CA PHE A 61 -23.90 -29.44 -22.25
C PHE A 61 -22.75 -29.05 -21.31
N PHE A 62 -22.83 -27.86 -20.68
CA PHE A 62 -21.80 -27.40 -19.75
C PHE A 62 -21.74 -28.25 -18.47
N ASN A 63 -22.88 -28.72 -17.95
CA ASN A 63 -22.94 -29.67 -16.84
C ASN A 63 -22.31 -31.03 -17.19
N ARG A 64 -22.47 -31.52 -18.44
CA ARG A 64 -21.78 -32.72 -18.92
C ARG A 64 -20.28 -32.50 -19.06
N ALA A 65 -19.84 -31.38 -19.66
CA ALA A 65 -18.42 -31.03 -19.77
C ALA A 65 -17.73 -30.96 -18.38
N ASN A 66 -18.37 -30.30 -17.40
CA ASN A 66 -17.86 -30.22 -16.03
C ASN A 66 -17.78 -31.58 -15.33
N LYS A 67 -18.74 -32.50 -15.56
CA LYS A 67 -18.65 -33.89 -15.08
C LYS A 67 -17.48 -34.64 -15.72
N THR A 68 -17.23 -34.47 -17.02
CA THR A 68 -16.08 -35.07 -17.69
C THR A 68 -14.75 -34.53 -17.16
N ILE A 69 -14.65 -33.23 -16.89
CA ILE A 69 -13.48 -32.61 -16.25
C ILE A 69 -13.27 -33.22 -14.85
N GLN A 70 -14.33 -33.39 -14.06
CA GLN A 70 -14.26 -34.02 -12.74
C GLN A 70 -13.76 -35.47 -12.82
N MET A 71 -14.35 -36.30 -13.69
CA MET A 71 -13.92 -37.70 -13.88
C MET A 71 -12.45 -37.81 -14.33
N LEU A 72 -11.95 -36.87 -15.14
CA LEU A 72 -10.55 -36.84 -15.56
C LEU A 72 -9.61 -36.42 -14.42
N MET A 73 -10.02 -35.50 -13.53
CA MET A 73 -9.26 -35.20 -12.30
C MET A 73 -9.23 -36.39 -11.34
N GLU A 74 -10.36 -37.08 -11.17
CA GLU A 74 -10.49 -38.28 -10.32
C GLU A 74 -9.66 -39.46 -10.86
N LYS A 75 -9.55 -39.62 -12.19
CA LYS A 75 -8.61 -40.56 -12.84
C LYS A 75 -7.16 -40.04 -12.97
N GLY A 76 -6.79 -38.98 -12.26
CA GLY A 76 -5.41 -38.46 -12.20
C GLY A 76 -4.90 -37.75 -13.46
N ARG A 77 -5.70 -37.63 -14.52
CA ARG A 77 -5.37 -36.99 -15.80
C ARG A 77 -5.53 -35.47 -15.73
N THR A 78 -4.76 -34.86 -14.83
CA THR A 78 -4.86 -33.45 -14.45
C THR A 78 -4.53 -32.49 -15.60
N PHE A 79 -3.65 -32.88 -16.53
CA PHE A 79 -3.29 -32.08 -17.70
C PHE A 79 -4.44 -31.99 -18.70
N GLU A 80 -5.03 -33.12 -19.08
CA GLU A 80 -6.20 -33.18 -19.97
C GLU A 80 -7.41 -32.48 -19.33
N ALA A 81 -7.67 -32.72 -18.03
CA ALA A 81 -8.76 -32.06 -17.30
C ALA A 81 -8.62 -30.53 -17.29
N SER A 82 -7.40 -30.02 -17.00
CA SER A 82 -7.09 -28.58 -17.01
C SER A 82 -7.25 -27.97 -18.41
N ARG A 83 -6.78 -28.68 -19.45
CA ARG A 83 -6.89 -28.23 -20.84
C ARG A 83 -8.33 -28.22 -21.35
N ILE A 84 -9.12 -29.26 -21.08
CA ILE A 84 -10.55 -29.32 -21.42
C ILE A 84 -11.28 -28.21 -20.68
N LYS A 85 -11.07 -28.04 -19.37
CA LYS A 85 -11.66 -26.94 -18.60
C LYS A 85 -11.40 -25.58 -19.23
N LYS A 86 -10.16 -25.28 -19.63
CA LYS A 86 -9.83 -24.01 -20.29
C LYS A 86 -10.63 -23.82 -21.59
N TYR A 87 -10.87 -24.87 -22.38
CA TYR A 87 -11.72 -24.76 -23.57
C TYR A 87 -13.21 -24.61 -23.21
N THR A 88 -13.71 -25.34 -22.22
CA THR A 88 -15.10 -25.20 -21.72
C THR A 88 -15.37 -23.79 -21.19
N ASP A 89 -14.45 -23.22 -20.39
CA ASP A 89 -14.54 -21.86 -19.87
C ASP A 89 -14.53 -20.81 -21.01
N ILE A 90 -13.74 -21.01 -22.06
CA ILE A 90 -13.73 -20.13 -23.25
C ILE A 90 -15.05 -20.23 -24.03
N ILE A 91 -15.53 -21.44 -24.31
CA ILE A 91 -16.77 -21.68 -25.05
C ILE A 91 -17.97 -21.10 -24.28
N TYR A 92 -18.03 -21.27 -22.95
CA TYR A 92 -19.07 -20.69 -22.09
C TYR A 92 -19.13 -19.16 -22.20
N ASN A 93 -17.97 -18.49 -22.11
CA ASN A 93 -17.89 -17.03 -22.23
C ASN A 93 -18.25 -16.52 -23.64
N LEU A 94 -17.92 -17.27 -24.70
CA LEU A 94 -18.28 -16.93 -26.08
C LEU A 94 -19.78 -17.13 -26.35
N HIS A 95 -20.33 -18.30 -25.98
CA HIS A 95 -21.76 -18.60 -26.06
C HIS A 95 -22.58 -17.54 -25.33
N ARG A 96 -22.20 -17.21 -24.10
CA ARG A 96 -22.90 -16.19 -23.30
C ARG A 96 -22.93 -14.83 -24.00
N ARG A 97 -21.80 -14.35 -24.52
CA ARG A 97 -21.74 -13.08 -25.27
C ARG A 97 -22.58 -13.11 -26.55
N TYR A 98 -22.60 -14.24 -27.25
CA TYR A 98 -23.41 -14.43 -28.45
C TYR A 98 -24.92 -14.37 -28.14
N VAL A 99 -25.37 -15.05 -27.08
CA VAL A 99 -26.77 -14.99 -26.61
C VAL A 99 -27.14 -13.61 -26.07
N GLU A 100 -26.23 -12.89 -25.43
CA GLU A 100 -26.43 -11.50 -25.00
C GLU A 100 -26.59 -10.56 -26.22
N GLN A 101 -25.73 -10.67 -27.24
CA GLN A 101 -25.81 -9.86 -28.47
C GLN A 101 -27.03 -10.16 -29.35
N LEU A 102 -27.47 -11.42 -29.43
CA LEU A 102 -28.68 -11.76 -30.20
C LEU A 102 -29.95 -11.13 -29.59
N LYS A 103 -30.07 -11.12 -28.26
CA LYS A 103 -31.19 -10.47 -27.56
C LYS A 103 -31.21 -8.96 -27.79
N GLU A 104 -30.04 -8.32 -27.74
CA GLU A 104 -29.88 -6.90 -28.09
C GLU A 104 -30.33 -6.64 -29.55
N ASN A 105 -30.03 -7.54 -30.49
CA ASN A 105 -30.47 -7.44 -31.88
C ASN A 105 -32.01 -7.59 -32.02
N GLU A 106 -32.62 -8.53 -31.29
CA GLU A 106 -34.08 -8.70 -31.22
C GLU A 106 -34.79 -7.46 -30.64
N GLU A 107 -34.22 -6.82 -29.62
CA GLU A 107 -34.75 -5.59 -29.03
C GLU A 107 -34.59 -4.34 -29.94
N LEU A 108 -33.56 -4.32 -30.79
CA LEU A 108 -33.31 -3.22 -31.75
C LEU A 108 -34.15 -3.32 -33.02
N ARG A 109 -34.40 -4.52 -33.56
CA ARG A 109 -35.25 -4.75 -34.76
C ARG A 109 -36.58 -3.98 -34.78
N PRO A 110 -37.45 -4.02 -33.75
CA PRO A 110 -38.72 -3.29 -33.76
C PRO A 110 -38.55 -1.76 -33.66
N GLN A 111 -37.36 -1.26 -33.29
CA GLN A 111 -37.07 0.17 -33.25
C GLN A 111 -36.71 0.68 -34.65
N VAL A 112 -35.90 -0.08 -35.41
CA VAL A 112 -35.58 0.19 -36.82
C VAL A 112 -36.86 0.28 -37.65
N ILE A 113 -37.75 -0.72 -37.54
CA ILE A 113 -39.03 -0.75 -38.26
C ILE A 113 -39.91 0.46 -37.93
N ARG A 114 -39.88 0.97 -36.68
CA ARG A 114 -40.59 2.21 -36.31
C ARG A 114 -39.96 3.46 -36.90
N ALA A 115 -38.63 3.50 -37.06
CA ALA A 115 -37.94 4.62 -37.70
C ALA A 115 -38.27 4.69 -39.20
N GLU A 116 -38.22 3.55 -39.91
CA GLU A 116 -38.57 3.43 -41.32
C GLU A 116 -40.01 3.90 -41.61
N ASN A 117 -40.98 3.45 -40.80
CA ASN A 117 -42.38 3.85 -40.95
C ASN A 117 -42.61 5.36 -40.69
N LYS A 118 -41.88 5.97 -39.74
CA LYS A 118 -41.89 7.43 -39.54
C LYS A 118 -41.31 8.17 -40.74
N PHE A 119 -40.22 7.66 -41.31
CA PHE A 119 -39.54 8.27 -42.45
C PHE A 119 -40.44 8.26 -43.71
N ARG A 120 -41.14 7.14 -43.96
CA ARG A 120 -42.09 7.04 -45.09
C ARG A 120 -43.24 8.04 -44.96
N LEU A 121 -43.84 8.17 -43.77
CA LEU A 121 -44.93 9.11 -43.52
C LEU A 121 -44.51 10.58 -43.72
N ALA A 122 -43.26 10.94 -43.39
CA ALA A 122 -42.73 12.28 -43.62
C ALA A 122 -42.58 12.61 -45.12
N LEU A 123 -42.22 11.63 -45.95
CA LEU A 123 -42.14 11.79 -47.41
C LEU A 123 -43.54 11.96 -48.02
N GLU A 124 -44.52 11.14 -47.61
CA GLU A 124 -45.93 11.23 -48.05
C GLU A 124 -46.56 12.61 -47.72
N LEU A 125 -46.27 13.16 -46.54
CA LEU A 125 -46.69 14.51 -46.13
C LEU A 125 -45.97 15.64 -46.86
N THR A 126 -44.74 15.42 -47.33
CA THR A 126 -43.99 16.43 -48.08
C THR A 126 -44.58 16.59 -49.49
N ALA A 127 -44.78 15.47 -50.22
CA ALA A 127 -45.31 15.49 -51.58
C ALA A 127 -46.71 16.14 -51.67
N THR A 128 -47.62 15.78 -50.76
CA THR A 128 -48.96 16.39 -50.70
C THR A 128 -48.93 17.89 -50.36
N SER A 129 -47.88 18.39 -49.70
CA SER A 129 -47.72 19.83 -49.48
C SER A 129 -47.27 20.58 -50.75
N GLU A 130 -46.48 19.95 -51.62
CA GLU A 130 -45.98 20.55 -52.87
C GLU A 130 -47.12 20.71 -53.90
N GLU A 131 -47.94 19.67 -54.09
CA GLU A 131 -49.16 19.73 -54.92
C GLU A 131 -50.09 20.89 -54.50
N SER A 132 -50.29 21.06 -53.18
CA SER A 132 -51.13 22.14 -52.64
C SER A 132 -50.57 23.55 -52.92
N MET A 133 -49.24 23.68 -53.00
CA MET A 133 -48.59 24.95 -53.32
C MET A 133 -48.61 25.29 -54.81
N GLU A 134 -48.67 24.31 -55.71
CA GLU A 134 -48.86 24.58 -57.15
C GLU A 134 -50.28 25.09 -57.44
N TYR A 135 -51.31 24.44 -56.86
CA TYR A 135 -52.70 24.87 -57.02
C TYR A 135 -52.94 26.32 -56.57
N LEU A 136 -52.32 26.72 -55.45
CA LEU A 136 -52.41 28.10 -54.95
C LEU A 136 -51.70 29.13 -55.86
N LYS A 137 -50.60 28.76 -56.53
CA LYS A 137 -49.92 29.62 -57.51
C LYS A 137 -50.77 29.82 -58.76
N GLU A 138 -51.40 28.76 -59.26
CA GLU A 138 -52.28 28.85 -60.43
C GLU A 138 -53.53 29.70 -60.16
N ALA A 139 -54.17 29.50 -59.00
CA ALA A 139 -55.31 30.32 -58.57
C ALA A 139 -54.96 31.81 -58.48
N LEU A 140 -53.78 32.15 -57.92
CA LEU A 140 -53.30 33.53 -57.84
C LEU A 140 -53.04 34.12 -59.24
N GLY A 141 -52.40 33.35 -60.12
CA GLY A 141 -52.10 33.77 -61.50
C GLY A 141 -53.35 34.01 -62.36
N ASN A 142 -54.49 33.40 -62.03
CA ASN A 142 -55.76 33.65 -62.71
C ASN A 142 -56.50 34.87 -62.14
N ALA A 143 -56.41 35.12 -60.83
CA ALA A 143 -56.99 36.32 -60.21
C ALA A 143 -56.37 37.63 -60.74
N TRP A 144 -55.07 37.64 -61.03
CA TRP A 144 -54.40 38.81 -61.63
C TRP A 144 -54.91 39.12 -63.05
N LYS A 145 -55.10 38.09 -63.89
CA LYS A 145 -55.59 38.27 -65.28
C LYS A 145 -57.00 38.89 -65.33
N GLU A 146 -57.89 38.52 -64.40
CA GLU A 146 -59.24 39.11 -64.35
C GLU A 146 -59.20 40.58 -63.87
N SER A 147 -58.23 40.95 -63.03
CA SER A 147 -58.00 42.35 -62.63
C SER A 147 -57.60 43.22 -63.83
N ASP A 148 -56.61 42.79 -64.60
CA ASP A 148 -56.14 43.51 -65.81
C ASP A 148 -57.27 43.59 -66.87
N ALA A 149 -58.07 42.53 -67.00
CA ALA A 149 -59.25 42.48 -67.87
C ALA A 149 -60.41 43.38 -67.39
N SER A 150 -60.47 43.74 -66.11
CA SER A 150 -61.42 44.72 -65.60
C SER A 150 -60.95 46.16 -65.85
N GLN A 151 -59.65 46.43 -65.62
CA GLN A 151 -59.08 47.77 -65.73
C GLN A 151 -59.07 48.28 -67.19
N THR A 152 -58.82 47.38 -68.15
CA THR A 152 -58.92 47.68 -69.59
C THR A 152 -60.34 48.01 -70.04
N ARG A 153 -61.37 47.30 -69.53
CA ARG A 153 -62.79 47.62 -69.79
C ARG A 153 -63.18 49.01 -69.29
N GLU A 154 -62.65 49.43 -68.13
CA GLU A 154 -62.92 50.76 -67.59
C GLU A 154 -62.32 51.87 -68.48
N GLN A 155 -61.09 51.67 -68.94
CA GLN A 155 -60.38 52.62 -69.81
C GLN A 155 -61.13 52.85 -71.14
N GLU A 156 -61.62 51.78 -71.77
CA GLU A 156 -62.48 51.85 -72.97
C GLU A 156 -63.77 52.66 -72.74
N ILE A 157 -64.34 52.67 -71.53
CA ILE A 157 -65.56 53.40 -71.21
C ILE A 157 -65.26 54.91 -71.06
N GLN A 158 -64.12 55.25 -70.47
CA GLN A 158 -63.68 56.64 -70.31
C GLN A 158 -63.38 57.31 -71.66
N GLU A 159 -62.74 56.60 -72.60
CA GLU A 159 -62.50 57.09 -73.98
C GLU A 159 -63.83 57.38 -74.72
N LYS A 160 -64.79 56.45 -74.66
CA LYS A 160 -66.12 56.61 -75.28
C LYS A 160 -66.91 57.77 -74.68
N PHE A 161 -66.68 58.12 -73.40
CA PHE A 161 -67.31 59.28 -72.76
C PHE A 161 -66.74 60.61 -73.28
N GLN A 162 -65.42 60.71 -73.47
CA GLN A 162 -64.79 61.90 -74.08
C GLN A 162 -65.24 62.12 -75.53
N GLU A 163 -65.43 61.04 -76.30
CA GLU A 163 -65.93 61.13 -77.69
C GLU A 163 -67.37 61.69 -77.80
N ILE A 164 -68.17 61.57 -76.73
CA ILE A 164 -69.53 62.14 -76.67
C ILE A 164 -69.48 63.62 -76.31
N LEU A 165 -68.64 64.02 -75.35
CA LEU A 165 -68.47 65.44 -74.96
C LEU A 165 -68.07 66.32 -76.15
N MET A 166 -67.09 65.88 -76.95
CA MET A 166 -66.65 66.59 -78.17
C MET A 166 -67.76 66.78 -79.21
N LYS A 167 -68.81 65.96 -79.21
CA LYS A 167 -69.94 66.08 -80.14
C LYS A 167 -70.96 67.10 -79.65
N CYS A 168 -71.13 67.27 -78.34
CA CYS A 168 -72.08 68.21 -77.75
C CYS A 168 -71.74 69.69 -78.01
N GLU A 169 -70.46 70.08 -77.94
CA GLU A 169 -70.04 71.49 -78.12
C GLU A 169 -70.44 72.08 -79.48
N THR A 170 -70.64 71.25 -80.52
CA THR A 170 -70.94 71.73 -81.88
C THR A 170 -72.39 72.20 -82.10
N PHE A 171 -73.33 71.93 -81.16
CA PHE A 171 -74.76 72.15 -81.40
C PHE A 171 -75.34 73.46 -80.83
N GLU A 172 -74.68 74.15 -79.89
CA GLU A 172 -75.28 75.32 -79.22
C GLU A 172 -75.20 76.63 -80.03
N SER A 173 -74.44 76.68 -81.12
CA SER A 173 -74.00 77.93 -81.76
C SER A 173 -74.99 78.62 -82.74
N LYS A 174 -76.26 78.20 -82.86
CA LYS A 174 -77.26 78.91 -83.70
C LYS A 174 -78.67 78.99 -83.10
N GLN A 175 -78.94 80.09 -82.40
CA GLN A 175 -80.29 80.56 -82.11
C GLN A 175 -80.92 81.35 -83.27
N ALA A 176 -82.25 81.38 -83.22
CA ALA A 176 -83.23 82.32 -83.79
C ALA A 176 -82.80 83.58 -84.58
N GLU A 177 -83.61 83.91 -85.60
CA GLU A 177 -83.94 85.31 -85.95
C GLU A 177 -85.38 85.41 -86.52
N LYS A 178 -85.90 86.63 -86.79
CA LYS A 178 -87.33 86.93 -87.05
C LYS A 178 -87.56 87.76 -88.32
N GLN A 179 -88.60 87.45 -89.11
CA GLN A 179 -89.39 88.34 -89.99
C GLN A 179 -90.44 87.49 -90.78
N ASP A 180 -91.53 88.00 -91.37
CA ASP A 180 -92.15 89.34 -91.37
C ASP A 180 -93.70 89.20 -91.48
N ASP A 181 -94.44 90.30 -91.50
CA ASP A 181 -95.91 90.34 -91.47
C ASP A 181 -96.64 90.14 -92.83
N SER A 182 -97.97 89.95 -92.75
CA SER A 182 -98.94 90.16 -93.85
C SER A 182 -98.95 89.19 -95.05
N ALA A 183 -99.13 87.89 -94.81
CA ALA A 183 -99.80 86.99 -95.77
C ALA A 183 -100.61 85.86 -95.09
N GLU A 184 -101.38 85.12 -95.88
CA GLU A 184 -101.88 83.77 -95.57
C GLU A 184 -102.84 83.58 -94.35
N PHE A 185 -103.99 84.26 -94.36
CA PHE A 185 -105.16 83.95 -93.50
C PHE A 185 -105.55 82.46 -93.48
N GLY A 186 -105.26 81.70 -94.55
CA GLY A 186 -105.49 80.26 -94.63
C GLY A 186 -104.43 79.39 -93.93
N HIS A 187 -103.24 79.90 -93.62
CA HIS A 187 -102.16 79.11 -93.03
C HIS A 187 -102.17 79.12 -91.50
N LEU A 188 -102.81 80.08 -90.85
CA LEU A 188 -102.97 80.09 -89.39
C LEU A 188 -103.63 78.79 -88.87
N SER A 189 -104.55 78.18 -89.63
CA SER A 189 -105.16 76.89 -89.28
C SER A 189 -104.20 75.69 -89.49
N LYS A 190 -103.36 75.72 -90.53
CA LYS A 190 -102.32 74.69 -90.75
C LYS A 190 -101.23 74.79 -89.68
N TYR A 191 -100.69 75.99 -89.44
CA TYR A 191 -99.73 76.23 -88.37
C TYR A 191 -100.32 75.91 -87.00
N LYS A 192 -101.58 76.25 -86.71
CA LYS A 192 -102.25 75.80 -85.47
C LYS A 192 -102.30 74.27 -85.35
N ASN A 193 -102.61 73.53 -86.41
CA ASN A 193 -102.60 72.06 -86.37
C ASN A 193 -101.18 71.47 -86.27
N ILE A 194 -100.17 72.09 -86.89
CA ILE A 194 -98.77 71.68 -86.78
C ILE A 194 -98.25 71.97 -85.36
N ILE A 195 -98.49 73.17 -84.82
CA ILE A 195 -98.13 73.57 -83.46
C ILE A 195 -98.88 72.73 -82.42
N LEU A 196 -100.14 72.34 -82.66
CA LEU A 196 -100.85 71.40 -81.78
C LEU A 196 -100.21 70.00 -81.83
N ARG A 197 -99.86 69.48 -83.01
CA ARG A 197 -99.18 68.19 -83.14
C ARG A 197 -97.78 68.18 -82.55
N GLU A 198 -96.98 69.22 -82.78
CA GLU A 198 -95.66 69.37 -82.18
C GLU A 198 -95.77 69.65 -80.67
N ARG A 199 -96.80 70.37 -80.19
CA ARG A 199 -97.08 70.46 -78.74
C ARG A 199 -97.48 69.11 -78.15
N ASP A 200 -98.31 68.32 -78.82
CA ASP A 200 -98.74 67.00 -78.32
C ASP A 200 -97.59 65.98 -78.38
N ARG A 201 -96.74 66.09 -79.39
CA ARG A 201 -95.49 65.33 -79.53
C ARG A 201 -94.46 65.72 -78.46
N ILE A 202 -94.16 67.00 -78.30
CA ILE A 202 -93.25 67.51 -77.25
C ILE A 202 -93.81 67.18 -75.88
N ASN A 203 -95.13 67.23 -75.67
CA ASN A 203 -95.75 66.78 -74.42
C ASN A 203 -95.61 65.27 -74.22
N GLY A 204 -95.64 64.46 -75.28
CA GLY A 204 -95.29 63.03 -75.24
C GLY A 204 -93.82 62.78 -74.92
N GLU A 205 -92.90 63.49 -75.58
CA GLU A 205 -91.45 63.42 -75.35
C GLU A 205 -91.10 63.91 -73.94
N VAL A 206 -91.77 64.94 -73.41
CA VAL A 206 -91.69 65.39 -72.01
C VAL A 206 -92.22 64.32 -71.07
N ILE A 207 -93.39 63.72 -71.32
CA ILE A 207 -93.94 62.64 -70.50
C ILE A 207 -93.01 61.42 -70.47
N ASP A 208 -92.34 61.08 -71.57
CA ASP A 208 -91.37 59.98 -71.61
C ASP A 208 -90.01 60.35 -70.98
N LEU A 209 -89.59 61.61 -71.07
CA LEU A 209 -88.46 62.13 -70.28
C LEU A 209 -88.77 62.19 -68.78
N GLU A 210 -89.99 62.54 -68.37
CA GLU A 210 -90.45 62.51 -66.98
C GLU A 210 -90.47 61.07 -66.45
N LYS A 211 -90.98 60.09 -67.22
CA LYS A 211 -90.86 58.66 -66.87
C LYS A 211 -89.40 58.24 -66.72
N ARG A 212 -88.53 58.65 -67.66
CA ARG A 212 -87.10 58.28 -67.65
C ARG A 212 -86.35 58.93 -66.49
N LEU A 213 -86.66 60.17 -66.16
CA LEU A 213 -86.17 60.90 -64.98
C LEU A 213 -86.67 60.24 -63.70
N GLN A 214 -87.94 59.81 -63.64
CA GLN A 214 -88.50 59.12 -62.47
C GLN A 214 -87.87 57.73 -62.28
N ILE A 215 -87.59 57.00 -63.37
CA ILE A 215 -86.82 55.74 -63.32
C ILE A 215 -85.38 56.01 -62.84
N GLN A 216 -84.72 57.08 -63.32
CA GLN A 216 -83.39 57.45 -62.82
C GLN A 216 -83.41 57.89 -61.35
N ARG A 217 -84.47 58.57 -60.88
CA ARG A 217 -84.66 58.92 -59.46
C ARG A 217 -84.77 57.67 -58.60
N TYR A 218 -85.65 56.72 -58.96
CA TYR A 218 -85.73 55.44 -58.25
C TYR A 218 -84.42 54.64 -58.30
N TYR A 219 -83.64 54.75 -59.39
CA TYR A 219 -82.32 54.13 -59.47
C TYR A 219 -81.28 54.83 -58.57
N SER A 220 -81.27 56.17 -58.51
CA SER A 220 -80.43 56.95 -57.59
C SER A 220 -80.79 56.67 -56.13
N GLU A 221 -82.07 56.69 -55.79
CA GLU A 221 -82.60 56.42 -54.45
C GLU A 221 -82.29 54.98 -54.01
N SER A 222 -82.35 54.01 -54.92
CA SER A 222 -81.89 52.63 -54.71
C SER A 222 -80.37 52.54 -54.50
N LEU A 223 -79.58 53.27 -55.30
CA LEU A 223 -78.12 53.33 -55.12
C LEU A 223 -77.73 54.03 -53.81
N GLU A 224 -78.40 55.12 -53.44
CA GLU A 224 -78.19 55.83 -52.17
C GLU A 224 -78.56 54.93 -50.98
N TYR A 225 -79.63 54.14 -51.07
CA TYR A 225 -79.96 53.13 -50.07
C TYR A 225 -78.89 52.02 -49.98
N ILE A 226 -78.36 51.56 -51.12
CA ILE A 226 -77.27 50.57 -51.17
C ILE A 226 -75.96 51.16 -50.61
N ILE A 227 -75.61 52.40 -50.96
CA ILE A 227 -74.46 53.12 -50.41
C ILE A 227 -74.62 53.28 -48.91
N HIS A 228 -75.76 53.77 -48.43
CA HIS A 228 -75.97 54.02 -47.00
C HIS A 228 -75.98 52.72 -46.18
N THR A 229 -76.57 51.64 -46.69
CA THR A 229 -76.44 50.32 -46.04
C THR A 229 -74.99 49.80 -46.07
N HIS A 230 -74.21 50.08 -47.12
CA HIS A 230 -72.78 49.79 -47.13
C HIS A 230 -71.97 50.64 -46.14
N GLU A 231 -72.21 51.96 -46.05
CA GLU A 231 -71.65 52.84 -45.01
C GLU A 231 -71.96 52.31 -43.61
N ASP A 232 -73.19 51.86 -43.38
CA ASP A 232 -73.64 51.32 -42.11
C ASP A 232 -72.94 49.97 -41.79
N THR A 233 -72.67 49.13 -42.79
CA THR A 233 -71.79 47.95 -42.62
C THR A 233 -70.32 48.29 -42.40
N LEU A 234 -69.79 49.31 -43.08
CA LEU A 234 -68.42 49.82 -42.90
C LEU A 234 -68.23 50.41 -41.51
N ASN A 235 -69.21 51.15 -40.98
CA ASN A 235 -69.21 51.65 -39.62
C ASN A 235 -69.23 50.50 -38.59
N LYS A 236 -70.09 49.49 -38.78
CA LYS A 236 -70.14 48.29 -37.92
C LYS A 236 -68.82 47.51 -37.96
N MET A 237 -68.21 47.37 -39.13
CA MET A 237 -66.88 46.76 -39.28
C MET A 237 -65.77 47.63 -38.66
N GLY A 238 -65.83 48.95 -38.79
CA GLY A 238 -64.88 49.89 -38.18
C GLY A 238 -64.93 49.88 -36.66
N VAL A 239 -66.12 49.76 -36.06
CA VAL A 239 -66.29 49.52 -34.61
C VAL A 239 -65.69 48.17 -34.22
N ARG A 240 -65.97 47.10 -34.98
CA ARG A 240 -65.39 45.76 -34.74
C ARG A 240 -63.85 45.75 -34.84
N VAL A 241 -63.27 46.49 -35.78
CA VAL A 241 -61.81 46.67 -35.92
C VAL A 241 -61.23 47.46 -34.74
N LYS A 242 -61.93 48.49 -34.24
CA LYS A 242 -61.51 49.22 -33.01
C LYS A 242 -61.54 48.31 -31.77
N VAL A 243 -62.56 47.45 -31.63
CA VAL A 243 -62.62 46.46 -30.55
C VAL A 243 -61.45 45.47 -30.66
N LEU A 244 -61.24 44.85 -31.83
CA LEU A 244 -60.12 43.93 -32.06
C LEU A 244 -58.75 44.58 -31.85
N ALA A 245 -58.59 45.88 -32.16
CA ALA A 245 -57.38 46.64 -31.87
C ALA A 245 -57.17 46.83 -30.35
N SER A 246 -58.24 47.09 -29.59
CA SER A 246 -58.15 47.18 -28.12
C SER A 246 -57.89 45.82 -27.46
N GLU A 247 -58.48 44.74 -27.99
CA GLU A 247 -58.20 43.37 -27.55
C GLU A 247 -56.75 42.97 -27.85
N LYS A 248 -56.24 43.29 -29.05
CA LYS A 248 -54.82 43.14 -29.38
C LYS A 248 -53.95 43.94 -28.42
N GLN A 249 -54.27 45.20 -28.13
CA GLN A 249 -53.49 46.02 -27.19
C GLN A 249 -53.48 45.41 -25.78
N ASN A 250 -54.59 44.83 -25.33
CA ASN A 250 -54.69 44.10 -24.06
C ASN A 250 -53.91 42.77 -24.05
N LEU A 251 -53.78 42.10 -25.21
CA LEU A 251 -52.91 40.95 -25.38
C LEU A 251 -51.43 41.36 -25.42
N ASP A 252 -51.08 42.43 -26.13
CA ASP A 252 -49.71 42.96 -26.23
C ASP A 252 -49.18 43.50 -24.89
N THR A 253 -50.05 44.02 -24.01
CA THR A 253 -49.67 44.36 -22.62
C THR A 253 -49.56 43.12 -21.75
N LYS A 254 -50.48 42.16 -21.86
CA LYS A 254 -50.42 40.90 -21.11
C LYS A 254 -49.20 40.06 -21.46
N ILE A 255 -48.83 39.99 -22.74
CA ILE A 255 -47.58 39.37 -23.22
C ILE A 255 -46.37 40.09 -22.62
N ARG A 256 -46.34 41.44 -22.64
CA ARG A 256 -45.26 42.21 -21.99
C ARG A 256 -45.15 41.94 -20.48
N THR A 257 -46.27 41.85 -19.75
CA THR A 257 -46.22 41.47 -18.32
C THR A 257 -45.72 40.04 -18.10
N LEU A 258 -46.06 39.10 -18.98
CA LEU A 258 -45.56 37.72 -18.91
C LEU A 258 -44.08 37.62 -19.27
N MET A 259 -43.59 38.43 -20.23
CA MET A 259 -42.17 38.53 -20.55
C MET A 259 -41.37 39.13 -19.39
N ASN A 260 -41.84 40.23 -18.79
CA ASN A 260 -41.19 40.81 -17.61
C ASN A 260 -41.14 39.79 -16.45
N ASN A 261 -42.26 39.15 -16.12
CA ASN A 261 -42.30 38.12 -15.08
C ASN A 261 -41.36 36.93 -15.36
N LEU A 262 -41.13 36.57 -16.63
CA LEU A 262 -40.17 35.54 -17.03
C LEU A 262 -38.72 36.02 -16.91
N GLU A 263 -38.44 37.30 -17.18
CA GLU A 263 -37.12 37.89 -17.02
C GLU A 263 -36.77 38.10 -15.53
N ASP A 264 -37.72 38.58 -14.72
CA ASP A 264 -37.60 38.63 -13.26
C ASP A 264 -37.35 37.22 -12.67
N GLN A 265 -38.08 36.20 -13.16
CA GLN A 265 -37.88 34.82 -12.72
C GLN A 265 -36.52 34.25 -13.18
N LYS A 266 -36.01 34.62 -14.37
CA LYS A 266 -34.64 34.30 -14.78
C LYS A 266 -33.62 34.98 -13.86
N GLU A 267 -33.80 36.25 -13.52
CA GLU A 267 -32.87 37.00 -12.68
C GLU A 267 -32.86 36.46 -11.24
N ILE A 268 -34.02 36.07 -10.71
CA ILE A 268 -34.14 35.33 -9.45
C ILE A 268 -33.41 33.99 -9.54
N ASN A 269 -33.62 33.21 -10.61
CA ASN A 269 -32.97 31.92 -10.81
C ASN A 269 -31.45 32.06 -10.94
N HIS A 270 -30.96 33.09 -11.63
CA HIS A 270 -29.53 33.42 -11.76
C HIS A 270 -28.94 33.78 -10.39
N LYS A 271 -29.59 34.67 -9.63
CA LYS A 271 -29.21 35.00 -8.24
C LYS A 271 -29.30 33.83 -7.25
N THR A 272 -30.04 32.75 -7.56
CA THR A 272 -29.96 31.49 -6.81
C THR A 272 -28.84 30.57 -7.31
N MET A 273 -28.52 30.59 -8.60
CA MET A 273 -27.37 29.89 -9.17
C MET A 273 -26.06 30.45 -8.59
N ASP A 274 -25.88 31.78 -8.60
CA ASP A 274 -24.70 32.45 -8.02
C ASP A 274 -24.48 32.08 -6.54
N LYS A 275 -25.58 31.89 -5.79
CA LYS A 275 -25.53 31.45 -4.39
C LYS A 275 -25.21 29.97 -4.24
N LEU A 276 -25.67 29.12 -5.17
CA LEU A 276 -25.29 27.70 -5.22
C LEU A 276 -23.81 27.55 -5.62
N ASP A 277 -23.31 28.36 -6.55
CA ASP A 277 -21.90 28.37 -6.95
C ASP A 277 -21.00 28.94 -5.84
N ALA A 278 -21.44 29.98 -5.13
CA ALA A 278 -20.74 30.48 -3.94
C ALA A 278 -20.69 29.43 -2.81
N THR A 279 -21.83 28.82 -2.46
CA THR A 279 -21.89 27.83 -1.38
C THR A 279 -21.19 26.52 -1.76
N THR A 280 -21.24 26.06 -3.01
CA THR A 280 -20.43 24.90 -3.44
C THR A 280 -18.94 25.21 -3.49
N LYS A 281 -18.53 26.46 -3.74
CA LYS A 281 -17.13 26.88 -3.59
C LYS A 281 -16.68 26.84 -2.13
N GLU A 282 -17.47 27.37 -1.20
CA GLU A 282 -17.22 27.26 0.25
C GLU A 282 -17.20 25.79 0.72
N LEU A 283 -18.06 24.94 0.15
CA LEU A 283 -18.12 23.50 0.45
C LEU A 283 -16.88 22.77 -0.11
N ASN A 284 -16.37 23.17 -1.27
CA ASN A 284 -15.11 22.67 -1.81
C ASN A 284 -13.89 23.13 -1.00
N ASP A 285 -13.85 24.40 -0.55
CA ASP A 285 -12.77 24.94 0.29
C ASP A 285 -12.76 24.28 1.69
N THR A 286 -13.94 24.01 2.27
CA THR A 286 -14.05 23.24 3.52
C THR A 286 -13.70 21.77 3.34
N ILE A 287 -14.05 21.12 2.22
CA ILE A 287 -13.55 19.78 1.86
C ILE A 287 -12.01 19.79 1.73
N ALA A 288 -11.42 20.79 1.07
CA ALA A 288 -9.97 20.90 0.93
C ALA A 288 -9.26 21.10 2.29
N SER A 289 -9.86 21.88 3.19
CA SER A 289 -9.41 22.06 4.57
C SER A 289 -9.53 20.75 5.38
N LEU A 290 -10.66 20.04 5.26
CA LEU A 290 -10.91 18.77 5.95
C LEU A 290 -9.98 17.66 5.44
N ASN A 291 -9.68 17.61 4.14
CA ASN A 291 -8.69 16.70 3.57
C ASN A 291 -7.27 16.99 4.10
N LYS A 292 -6.88 18.27 4.25
CA LYS A 292 -5.62 18.63 4.94
C LYS A 292 -5.62 18.14 6.39
N LYS A 293 -6.73 18.32 7.12
CA LYS A 293 -6.86 17.86 8.51
C LYS A 293 -6.89 16.33 8.65
N SER A 294 -7.44 15.60 7.68
CA SER A 294 -7.29 14.13 7.62
C SER A 294 -5.82 13.74 7.41
N GLY A 295 -5.12 14.39 6.47
CA GLY A 295 -3.69 14.13 6.24
C GLY A 295 -2.80 14.48 7.44
N GLU A 296 -3.15 15.51 8.22
CA GLU A 296 -2.52 15.79 9.52
C GLU A 296 -2.85 14.70 10.56
N TYR A 297 -4.11 14.27 10.66
CA TYR A 297 -4.55 13.23 11.57
C TYR A 297 -3.88 11.88 11.28
N ASP A 298 -3.78 11.47 10.01
CA ASP A 298 -3.11 10.22 9.63
C ASP A 298 -1.60 10.26 9.92
N ARG A 299 -0.94 11.42 9.75
CA ARG A 299 0.45 11.62 10.18
C ARG A 299 0.60 11.52 11.70
N LEU A 300 -0.30 12.15 12.46
CA LEU A 300 -0.32 12.08 13.93
C LEU A 300 -0.62 10.66 14.44
N LYS A 301 -1.49 9.92 13.75
CA LYS A 301 -1.79 8.52 14.03
C LYS A 301 -0.57 7.62 13.80
N ILE A 302 0.12 7.77 12.66
CA ILE A 302 1.38 7.05 12.38
C ILE A 302 2.46 7.40 13.43
N ALA A 303 2.53 8.64 13.90
CA ALA A 303 3.43 9.03 14.98
C ALA A 303 3.03 8.41 16.33
N ALA A 304 1.73 8.37 16.65
CA ALA A 304 1.22 7.74 17.87
C ALA A 304 1.42 6.21 17.88
N ASP A 305 1.20 5.53 16.75
CA ASP A 305 1.44 4.09 16.63
C ASP A 305 2.94 3.74 16.73
N LYS A 306 3.83 4.62 16.23
CA LYS A 306 5.29 4.51 16.49
C LYS A 306 5.61 4.66 17.97
N LEU A 307 5.20 5.75 18.60
CA LEU A 307 5.43 5.99 20.04
C LEU A 307 4.82 4.89 20.93
N LYS A 308 3.71 4.28 20.51
CA LYS A 308 3.09 3.12 21.17
C LYS A 308 3.96 1.86 21.03
N ASN A 309 4.55 1.61 19.87
CA ASN A 309 5.50 0.51 19.67
C ASN A 309 6.81 0.75 20.44
N ASP A 310 7.33 1.98 20.46
CA ASP A 310 8.52 2.36 21.23
C ASP A 310 8.29 2.20 22.73
N ASN A 311 7.14 2.67 23.26
CA ASN A 311 6.72 2.41 24.64
C ASN A 311 6.54 0.90 24.91
N GLY A 312 6.06 0.12 23.94
CA GLY A 312 5.95 -1.33 24.04
C GLY A 312 7.30 -2.06 24.06
N LEU A 313 8.32 -1.52 23.40
CA LEU A 313 9.70 -2.00 23.46
C LEU A 313 10.35 -1.62 24.80
N GLN A 314 10.17 -0.37 25.26
CA GLN A 314 10.65 0.08 26.56
C GLN A 314 10.00 -0.70 27.72
N ALA A 315 8.70 -0.98 27.66
CA ALA A 315 8.02 -1.83 28.64
C ALA A 315 8.59 -3.27 28.67
N LYS A 316 8.94 -3.84 27.51
CA LYS A 316 9.63 -5.14 27.42
C LYS A 316 11.07 -5.11 27.92
N GLN A 317 11.74 -3.95 27.91
CA GLN A 317 13.06 -3.79 28.54
C GLN A 317 12.94 -3.59 30.05
N LEU A 318 11.96 -2.80 30.52
CA LEU A 318 11.66 -2.64 31.94
C LEU A 318 11.30 -3.98 32.59
N ALA A 319 10.45 -4.79 31.97
CA ALA A 319 10.13 -6.14 32.47
C ALA A 319 11.37 -7.04 32.60
N LYS A 320 12.31 -6.98 31.62
CA LYS A 320 13.58 -7.70 31.72
C LYS A 320 14.47 -7.18 32.85
N TYR A 321 14.51 -5.87 33.09
CA TYR A 321 15.24 -5.31 34.23
C TYR A 321 14.56 -5.65 35.56
N GLU A 322 13.23 -5.78 35.62
CA GLU A 322 12.49 -6.27 36.78
C GLU A 322 12.78 -7.77 37.05
N ASP A 323 12.86 -8.60 36.01
CA ASP A 323 13.28 -10.00 36.09
C ASP A 323 14.76 -10.11 36.55
N GLU A 324 15.68 -9.34 35.95
CA GLU A 324 17.10 -9.29 36.35
C GLU A 324 17.26 -8.80 37.81
N ILE A 325 16.44 -7.84 38.27
CA ILE A 325 16.41 -7.38 39.67
C ILE A 325 15.84 -8.47 40.59
N ALA A 326 14.82 -9.22 40.17
CA ALA A 326 14.28 -10.35 40.94
C ALA A 326 15.31 -11.49 41.08
N ASP A 327 16.09 -11.74 40.04
CA ASP A 327 17.17 -12.73 40.04
C ASP A 327 18.35 -12.28 40.91
N LEU A 328 18.78 -11.02 40.83
CA LEU A 328 19.79 -10.46 41.73
C LEU A 328 19.34 -10.46 43.20
N HIS A 329 18.06 -10.19 43.50
CA HIS A 329 17.52 -10.33 44.86
C HIS A 329 17.48 -11.80 45.33
N ARG A 330 17.28 -12.75 44.42
CA ARG A 330 17.35 -14.20 44.71
C ARG A 330 18.80 -14.62 45.01
N GLU A 331 19.76 -14.25 44.16
CA GLU A 331 21.19 -14.49 44.41
C GLU A 331 21.65 -13.81 45.71
N GLN A 332 21.22 -12.57 45.99
CA GLN A 332 21.51 -11.87 47.24
C GLN A 332 20.94 -12.63 48.45
N LYS A 333 19.73 -13.19 48.35
CA LYS A 333 19.12 -13.97 49.43
C LYS A 333 19.86 -15.29 49.67
N GLU A 334 20.30 -15.97 48.61
CA GLU A 334 21.12 -17.18 48.70
C GLU A 334 22.52 -16.89 49.26
N ALA A 335 23.11 -15.74 48.93
CA ALA A 335 24.32 -15.22 49.57
C ALA A 335 24.09 -14.91 51.06
N ASP A 336 22.95 -14.31 51.42
CA ASP A 336 22.57 -14.05 52.82
C ASP A 336 22.34 -15.35 53.62
N ASP A 337 21.74 -16.37 53.00
CA ASP A 337 21.51 -17.68 53.62
C ASP A 337 22.80 -18.50 53.76
N THR A 338 23.73 -18.42 52.79
CA THR A 338 25.08 -19.01 52.95
C THR A 338 25.92 -18.23 53.96
N ILE A 339 25.81 -16.90 54.05
CA ILE A 339 26.40 -16.09 55.12
C ILE A 339 25.77 -16.44 56.48
N ARG A 340 24.46 -16.70 56.56
CA ARG A 340 23.79 -17.20 57.78
C ARG A 340 24.33 -18.59 58.17
N ALA A 341 24.53 -19.50 57.22
CA ALA A 341 25.10 -20.82 57.46
C ALA A 341 26.57 -20.73 57.95
N LEU A 342 27.42 -19.93 57.28
CA LEU A 342 28.81 -19.70 57.69
C LEU A 342 28.89 -19.03 59.06
N ARG A 343 28.01 -18.07 59.39
CA ARG A 343 27.89 -17.49 60.74
C ARG A 343 27.39 -18.48 61.79
N LEU A 344 26.67 -19.53 61.39
CA LEU A 344 26.30 -20.64 62.27
C LEU A 344 27.50 -21.57 62.51
N GLU A 345 28.25 -21.88 61.45
CA GLU A 345 29.49 -22.64 61.53
C GLU A 345 30.55 -21.92 62.36
N ASP A 346 30.69 -20.59 62.24
CA ASP A 346 31.57 -19.76 63.08
C ASP A 346 31.08 -19.64 64.53
N LYS A 347 29.77 -19.80 64.81
CA LYS A 347 29.28 -19.97 66.18
C LYS A 347 29.64 -21.34 66.75
N VAL A 348 29.66 -22.39 65.93
CA VAL A 348 30.10 -23.75 66.32
C VAL A 348 31.62 -23.79 66.51
N LYS A 349 32.40 -23.23 65.58
CA LYS A 349 33.85 -23.02 65.73
C LYS A 349 34.16 -22.11 66.91
N GLY A 350 33.37 -21.07 67.13
CA GLY A 350 33.42 -20.22 68.33
C GLY A 350 33.10 -20.98 69.61
N HIS A 351 32.25 -22.01 69.57
CA HIS A 351 32.02 -22.92 70.69
C HIS A 351 33.16 -23.91 70.91
N THR A 352 33.75 -24.51 69.87
CA THR A 352 34.91 -25.39 70.01
C THR A 352 36.17 -24.62 70.44
N ILE A 353 36.36 -23.40 69.91
CA ILE A 353 37.36 -22.44 70.40
C ILE A 353 37.08 -22.12 71.86
N ASN A 354 35.86 -21.72 72.27
CA ASN A 354 35.57 -21.46 73.70
C ASN A 354 35.77 -22.71 74.59
N GLN A 355 35.52 -23.93 74.10
CA GLN A 355 35.84 -25.17 74.82
C GLN A 355 37.36 -25.38 74.96
N LEU A 356 38.15 -25.09 73.92
CA LEU A 356 39.61 -25.12 73.96
C LEU A 356 40.18 -24.00 74.84
N THR A 357 39.63 -22.79 74.76
CA THR A 357 39.96 -21.64 75.62
C THR A 357 39.55 -21.90 77.07
N ASN A 358 38.49 -22.65 77.35
CA ASN A 358 38.12 -23.05 78.71
C ASN A 358 39.03 -24.17 79.24
N LYS A 359 39.48 -25.11 78.38
CA LYS A 359 40.55 -26.07 78.74
C LYS A 359 41.88 -25.35 79.00
N TYR A 360 42.23 -24.35 78.20
CA TYR A 360 43.41 -23.50 78.37
C TYR A 360 43.33 -22.63 79.63
N LYS A 361 42.19 -21.95 79.87
CA LYS A 361 41.93 -21.21 81.11
C LYS A 361 42.03 -22.12 82.34
N LYS A 362 41.58 -23.38 82.26
CA LYS A 362 41.73 -24.34 83.36
C LYS A 362 43.20 -24.72 83.64
N ALA A 363 44.10 -24.61 82.65
CA ALA A 363 45.54 -24.77 82.84
C ALA A 363 46.26 -23.46 83.26
N VAL A 364 45.70 -22.29 82.95
CA VAL A 364 46.22 -20.98 83.37
C VAL A 364 45.76 -20.62 84.80
N GLN A 365 44.62 -21.14 85.24
CA GLN A 365 44.04 -20.88 86.56
C GLN A 365 44.82 -21.53 87.72
N ASP A 366 45.72 -22.48 87.42
CA ASP A 366 46.71 -23.01 88.37
C ASP A 366 47.88 -22.03 88.61
N HIS A 367 48.13 -21.06 87.72
CA HIS A 367 49.09 -19.97 87.97
C HIS A 367 48.48 -18.90 88.88
N SER A 368 48.20 -19.30 90.12
CA SER A 368 47.51 -18.53 91.15
C SER A 368 48.26 -17.27 91.62
N SER A 369 47.56 -16.49 92.45
CA SER A 369 47.98 -15.28 93.19
C SER A 369 47.97 -13.93 92.45
N VAL A 370 47.63 -12.87 93.22
CA VAL A 370 47.46 -11.44 92.89
C VAL A 370 46.04 -10.99 92.49
N SER A 371 45.05 -11.28 93.35
CA SER A 371 43.67 -10.77 93.25
C SER A 371 43.38 -9.70 94.31
N SER A 372 43.70 -8.42 94.03
CA SER A 372 43.39 -7.30 94.97
C SER A 372 43.33 -5.87 94.39
N LYS A 373 43.51 -5.64 93.08
CA LYS A 373 43.45 -4.28 92.48
C LYS A 373 42.21 -3.98 91.62
N LEU A 374 41.34 -4.95 91.38
CA LEU A 374 40.25 -4.84 90.40
C LEU A 374 39.04 -3.98 90.84
N TYR A 375 38.88 -3.72 92.14
CA TYR A 375 37.60 -3.24 92.71
C TYR A 375 37.24 -1.77 92.45
N LYS A 376 38.16 -0.94 91.92
CA LYS A 376 37.89 0.50 91.66
C LYS A 376 37.55 0.85 90.21
N ILE A 377 37.89 0.00 89.23
CA ILE A 377 37.63 0.28 87.81
C ILE A 377 36.16 -0.05 87.44
N ASN A 378 35.57 -1.06 88.08
CA ASN A 378 34.26 -1.60 87.71
C ASN A 378 33.08 -0.61 87.88
N ARG A 379 33.26 0.48 88.63
CA ARG A 379 32.19 1.46 88.91
C ARG A 379 32.02 2.52 87.82
N VAL A 380 33.03 2.77 87.00
CA VAL A 380 32.96 3.73 85.87
C VAL A 380 32.34 3.08 84.63
N ASN A 381 32.58 1.79 84.43
CA ASN A 381 32.17 1.06 83.23
C ASN A 381 30.64 0.87 83.10
N ASN A 382 29.89 0.88 84.20
CA ASN A 382 28.43 0.77 84.16
C ASN A 382 27.74 2.05 83.64
N GLY A 383 28.17 3.23 84.09
CA GLY A 383 27.54 4.50 83.67
C GLY A 383 27.62 4.72 82.16
N LEU A 384 28.79 4.48 81.57
CA LEU A 384 28.99 4.59 80.12
C LEU A 384 28.14 3.56 79.33
N ASN A 385 27.89 2.37 79.87
CA ASN A 385 27.01 1.39 79.25
C ASN A 385 25.53 1.83 79.24
N GLU A 386 25.04 2.44 80.32
CA GLU A 386 23.66 2.93 80.40
C GLU A 386 23.40 4.06 79.38
N ASP A 387 24.36 4.97 79.20
CA ASP A 387 24.25 6.05 78.22
C ASP A 387 24.40 5.56 76.78
N ILE A 388 25.26 4.57 76.51
CA ILE A 388 25.31 3.89 75.20
C ILE A 388 23.95 3.26 74.86
N VAL A 389 23.27 2.62 75.84
CA VAL A 389 21.94 2.04 75.62
C VAL A 389 20.88 3.13 75.41
N ARG A 390 20.91 4.25 76.15
CA ARG A 390 20.01 5.39 75.93
C ARG A 390 20.15 5.97 74.52
N MET A 391 21.38 6.32 74.11
CA MET A 391 21.65 6.91 72.80
C MET A 391 21.31 5.95 71.66
N LYS A 392 21.56 4.64 71.82
CA LYS A 392 21.20 3.63 70.82
C LYS A 392 19.69 3.42 70.68
N ASN A 393 18.94 3.52 71.78
CA ASN A 393 17.48 3.46 71.71
C ASN A 393 16.88 4.73 71.07
N GLN A 394 17.48 5.91 71.29
CA GLN A 394 17.09 7.14 70.59
C GLN A 394 17.45 7.09 69.09
N ALA A 395 18.60 6.52 68.72
CA ALA A 395 18.94 6.28 67.32
C ALA A 395 17.92 5.34 66.66
N ASN A 396 17.61 4.20 67.28
CA ASN A 396 16.62 3.25 66.78
C ASN A 396 15.20 3.87 66.66
N SER A 397 14.78 4.75 67.57
CA SER A 397 13.49 5.45 67.43
C SER A 397 13.51 6.46 66.29
N LEU A 398 14.59 7.24 66.14
CA LEU A 398 14.74 8.20 65.05
C LEU A 398 14.86 7.51 63.68
N GLU A 399 15.52 6.37 63.58
CA GLU A 399 15.54 5.53 62.37
C GLU A 399 14.14 4.99 62.03
N LYS A 400 13.38 4.54 63.04
CA LYS A 400 12.01 4.08 62.84
C LYS A 400 11.07 5.22 62.44
N ASP A 401 11.21 6.40 63.02
CA ASP A 401 10.42 7.58 62.67
C ASP A 401 10.82 8.16 61.31
N LEU A 402 12.10 8.07 60.93
CA LEU A 402 12.57 8.36 59.57
C LEU A 402 11.97 7.38 58.55
N LEU A 403 11.93 6.09 58.85
CA LEU A 403 11.29 5.07 58.01
C LEU A 403 9.77 5.27 57.88
N ASN A 404 9.09 5.56 59.01
CA ASN A 404 7.67 5.92 59.03
C ASN A 404 7.42 7.23 58.24
N SER A 405 8.34 8.19 58.30
CA SER A 405 8.27 9.43 57.53
C SER A 405 8.49 9.17 56.04
N ALA A 406 9.44 8.31 55.66
CA ALA A 406 9.68 7.93 54.28
C ALA A 406 8.46 7.20 53.67
N GLN A 407 7.87 6.25 54.40
CA GLN A 407 6.63 5.58 54.00
C GLN A 407 5.48 6.58 53.80
N LYS A 408 5.29 7.54 54.72
CA LYS A 408 4.31 8.62 54.56
C LYS A 408 4.63 9.54 53.39
N PHE A 409 5.91 9.80 53.08
CA PHE A 409 6.30 10.55 51.88
C PHE A 409 5.98 9.79 50.59
N ASP A 410 6.17 8.48 50.53
CA ASP A 410 5.78 7.66 49.37
C ASP A 410 4.26 7.49 49.25
N GLU A 411 3.52 7.41 50.36
CA GLU A 411 2.06 7.49 50.36
C GLU A 411 1.56 8.85 49.87
N LEU A 412 2.12 9.95 50.37
CA LEU A 412 1.82 11.31 49.89
C LEU A 412 2.24 11.51 48.43
N ARG A 413 3.30 10.84 47.95
CA ARG A 413 3.72 10.84 46.55
C ARG A 413 2.73 10.09 45.67
N ARG A 414 2.31 8.89 46.06
CA ARG A 414 1.25 8.12 45.37
C ARG A 414 -0.08 8.87 45.37
N LEU A 415 -0.44 9.51 46.48
CA LEU A 415 -1.64 10.34 46.59
C LEU A 415 -1.54 11.58 45.69
N LYS A 416 -0.39 12.28 45.68
CA LYS A 416 -0.11 13.37 44.76
C LYS A 416 -0.22 12.92 43.30
N ASP A 417 0.35 11.77 42.95
CA ASP A 417 0.35 11.28 41.57
C ASP A 417 -1.04 10.75 41.15
N ASN A 418 -1.85 10.28 42.09
CA ASN A 418 -3.29 10.00 41.89
C ASN A 418 -4.06 11.31 41.66
N ILE A 419 -3.93 12.30 42.55
CA ILE A 419 -4.58 13.62 42.41
C ILE A 419 -4.11 14.35 41.14
N GLN A 420 -2.85 14.17 40.73
CA GLN A 420 -2.32 14.66 39.46
C GLN A 420 -3.06 14.02 38.28
N ARG A 421 -3.19 12.68 38.27
CA ARG A 421 -3.95 11.94 37.25
C ARG A 421 -5.44 12.28 37.26
N GLU A 422 -6.07 12.43 38.43
CA GLU A 422 -7.46 12.85 38.56
C GLU A 422 -7.67 14.28 38.06
N ARG A 423 -6.80 15.23 38.44
CA ARG A 423 -6.82 16.60 37.92
C ARG A 423 -6.63 16.66 36.41
N ASP A 424 -5.73 15.83 35.86
CA ASP A 424 -5.43 15.86 34.43
C ASP A 424 -6.50 15.13 33.60
N ASN A 425 -7.13 14.08 34.16
CA ASN A 425 -8.38 13.52 33.64
C ASN A 425 -9.53 14.54 33.69
N LEU A 426 -9.76 15.19 34.84
CA LEU A 426 -10.77 16.23 35.00
C LEU A 426 -10.49 17.44 34.08
N ARG A 427 -9.23 17.78 33.79
CA ARG A 427 -8.89 18.78 32.77
C ARG A 427 -9.23 18.29 31.35
N SER A 428 -8.95 17.02 31.05
CA SER A 428 -9.34 16.38 29.77
C SER A 428 -10.86 16.34 29.61
N ASP A 429 -11.61 16.07 30.67
CA ASP A 429 -13.07 16.01 30.65
C ASP A 429 -13.69 17.41 30.68
N VAL A 430 -13.08 18.39 31.35
CA VAL A 430 -13.47 19.81 31.24
C VAL A 430 -13.20 20.37 29.84
N THR A 431 -12.14 19.98 29.14
CA THR A 431 -11.97 20.40 27.73
C THR A 431 -12.92 19.67 26.78
N LYS A 432 -13.20 18.38 26.98
CA LYS A 432 -14.27 17.66 26.23
C LYS A 432 -15.64 18.29 26.46
N LEU A 433 -16.00 18.56 27.71
CA LEU A 433 -17.27 19.20 28.08
C LEU A 433 -17.34 20.64 27.58
N ASN A 434 -16.26 21.43 27.63
CA ASN A 434 -16.25 22.77 27.05
C ASN A 434 -16.39 22.76 25.52
N ASN A 435 -15.78 21.79 24.83
CA ASN A 435 -15.97 21.62 23.39
C ASN A 435 -17.42 21.19 23.08
N GLN A 436 -17.97 20.20 23.80
CA GLN A 436 -19.37 19.80 23.69
C GLN A 436 -20.34 20.95 24.04
N ILE A 437 -20.01 21.82 24.99
CA ILE A 437 -20.78 23.02 25.32
C ILE A 437 -20.64 24.08 24.23
N ALA A 438 -19.50 24.19 23.53
CA ALA A 438 -19.34 25.05 22.37
C ALA A 438 -20.16 24.52 21.18
N ASP A 439 -20.10 23.22 20.89
CA ASP A 439 -20.88 22.55 19.84
C ASP A 439 -22.38 22.65 20.13
N LEU A 440 -22.80 22.46 21.38
CA LEU A 440 -24.18 22.63 21.83
C LEU A 440 -24.60 24.11 21.78
N ARG A 441 -23.74 25.08 22.14
CA ARG A 441 -24.05 26.52 21.99
C ARG A 441 -24.20 26.91 20.52
N HIS A 442 -23.35 26.41 19.64
CA HIS A 442 -23.46 26.61 18.20
C HIS A 442 -24.76 25.98 17.66
N THR A 443 -25.06 24.75 18.08
CA THR A 443 -26.32 24.05 17.73
C THR A 443 -27.54 24.81 18.24
N ILE A 444 -27.53 25.29 19.48
CA ILE A 444 -28.59 26.11 20.08
C ILE A 444 -28.72 27.46 19.37
N MET A 445 -27.63 28.08 18.92
CA MET A 445 -27.67 29.33 18.16
C MET A 445 -28.28 29.11 16.76
N MET A 446 -27.91 28.03 16.07
CA MET A 446 -28.51 27.65 14.79
C MET A 446 -29.99 27.24 14.96
N GLN A 447 -30.33 26.57 16.06
CA GLN A 447 -31.71 26.25 16.43
C GLN A 447 -32.51 27.51 16.81
N SER A 448 -31.93 28.50 17.49
CA SER A 448 -32.59 29.79 17.75
C SER A 448 -32.86 30.53 16.44
N ASN A 449 -31.85 30.66 15.56
CA ASN A 449 -32.01 31.34 14.27
C ASN A 449 -33.10 30.69 13.40
N THR A 450 -33.22 29.37 13.43
CA THR A 450 -34.28 28.63 12.71
C THR A 450 -35.63 28.65 13.43
N ILE A 451 -35.67 28.66 14.77
CA ILE A 451 -36.88 28.92 15.55
C ILE A 451 -37.41 30.33 15.28
N ASP A 452 -36.54 31.33 15.18
CA ASP A 452 -36.93 32.71 14.96
C ASP A 452 -37.33 32.97 13.49
N SER A 453 -36.72 32.28 12.51
CA SER A 453 -37.25 32.28 11.13
C SER A 453 -38.62 31.58 11.05
N LEU A 454 -38.78 30.42 11.69
CA LEU A 454 -40.06 29.70 11.75
C LEU A 454 -41.14 30.49 12.49
N ARG A 455 -40.80 31.25 13.54
CA ARG A 455 -41.71 32.22 14.19
C ARG A 455 -42.13 33.34 13.25
N LEU A 456 -41.20 33.86 12.44
CA LEU A 456 -41.49 34.89 11.45
C LEU A 456 -42.44 34.36 10.36
N ASP A 457 -42.27 33.11 9.93
CA ASP A 457 -43.16 32.46 8.96
C ASP A 457 -44.50 32.02 9.56
N ILE A 458 -44.53 31.56 10.82
CA ILE A 458 -45.77 31.34 11.59
C ILE A 458 -46.56 32.66 11.72
N ASN A 459 -45.90 33.79 11.97
CA ASN A 459 -46.56 35.09 12.02
C ASN A 459 -47.14 35.50 10.66
N LYS A 460 -46.41 35.28 9.55
CA LYS A 460 -46.96 35.49 8.18
C LYS A 460 -48.15 34.59 7.89
N LEU A 461 -48.14 33.35 8.36
CA LEU A 461 -49.24 32.40 8.19
C LEU A 461 -50.44 32.77 9.06
N ASN A 462 -50.23 33.23 10.30
CA ASN A 462 -51.29 33.72 11.19
C ASN A 462 -52.01 34.94 10.58
N ILE A 463 -51.26 35.91 10.03
CA ILE A 463 -51.84 37.07 9.31
C ILE A 463 -52.75 36.59 8.17
N LYS A 464 -52.29 35.65 7.33
CA LYS A 464 -53.09 35.07 6.24
C LYS A 464 -54.31 34.26 6.72
N VAL A 465 -54.18 33.60 7.87
CA VAL A 465 -55.30 32.88 8.51
C VAL A 465 -56.35 33.86 9.05
N ASP A 466 -55.94 35.01 9.58
CA ASP A 466 -56.86 36.04 10.06
C ASP A 466 -57.50 36.83 8.90
N GLU A 467 -56.77 37.12 7.83
CA GLU A 467 -57.33 37.59 6.55
C GLU A 467 -58.38 36.60 5.99
N ALA A 468 -58.09 35.29 6.04
CA ALA A 468 -59.03 34.25 5.61
C ALA A 468 -60.29 34.21 6.50
N LYS A 469 -60.15 34.31 7.84
CA LYS A 469 -61.30 34.41 8.76
C LYS A 469 -62.17 35.64 8.46
N ILE A 470 -61.56 36.80 8.20
CA ILE A 470 -62.29 38.03 7.86
C ILE A 470 -63.08 37.86 6.55
N ASN A 471 -62.51 37.17 5.56
CA ASN A 471 -63.19 36.91 4.29
C ASN A 471 -64.29 35.84 4.42
N ILE A 472 -64.09 34.81 5.25
CA ILE A 472 -65.13 33.82 5.59
C ILE A 472 -66.31 34.52 6.29
N ALA A 473 -66.06 35.34 7.31
CA ALA A 473 -67.11 36.04 8.05
C ALA A 473 -67.92 37.03 7.17
N LYS A 474 -67.32 37.58 6.11
CA LYS A 474 -68.04 38.36 5.09
C LYS A 474 -68.91 37.47 4.21
N ALA A 475 -68.36 36.39 3.67
CA ALA A 475 -69.10 35.44 2.82
C ALA A 475 -70.26 34.75 3.57
N GLU A 476 -70.09 34.47 4.87
CA GLU A 476 -71.17 33.95 5.73
C GLU A 476 -72.28 34.99 5.93
N LYS A 477 -71.93 36.26 6.17
CA LYS A 477 -72.90 37.35 6.27
C LYS A 477 -73.66 37.57 4.95
N GLU A 478 -72.95 37.59 3.82
CA GLU A 478 -73.55 37.72 2.49
C GLU A 478 -74.47 36.53 2.16
N ARG A 479 -74.09 35.30 2.53
CA ARG A 479 -74.95 34.11 2.42
C ARG A 479 -76.24 34.26 3.22
N ASP A 480 -76.15 34.74 4.46
CA ASP A 480 -77.29 34.81 5.37
C ASP A 480 -78.25 35.96 5.02
N GLU A 481 -77.73 37.06 4.44
CA GLU A 481 -78.54 38.11 3.83
C GLU A 481 -79.30 37.60 2.59
N MET A 482 -78.62 36.87 1.69
CA MET A 482 -79.26 36.27 0.50
C MET A 482 -80.27 35.17 0.87
N ALA A 483 -80.08 34.45 1.97
CA ALA A 483 -81.05 33.47 2.47
C ALA A 483 -82.36 34.13 2.91
N GLN A 484 -82.28 35.28 3.59
CA GLN A 484 -83.47 36.05 4.02
C GLN A 484 -84.25 36.64 2.83
N GLU A 485 -83.56 37.08 1.77
CA GLU A 485 -84.25 37.49 0.53
C GLU A 485 -84.99 36.32 -0.14
N VAL A 486 -84.37 35.13 -0.19
CA VAL A 486 -84.99 33.93 -0.76
C VAL A 486 -86.23 33.51 0.04
N GLU A 487 -86.19 33.58 1.37
CA GLU A 487 -87.31 33.19 2.23
C GLU A 487 -88.50 34.17 2.09
N MET A 488 -88.26 35.49 2.13
CA MET A 488 -89.31 36.50 1.85
C MET A 488 -89.88 36.45 0.42
N LEU A 489 -89.15 35.89 -0.55
CA LEU A 489 -89.67 35.65 -1.89
C LEU A 489 -90.55 34.39 -1.96
N HIS A 490 -90.28 33.35 -1.16
CA HIS A 490 -91.13 32.17 -1.09
C HIS A 490 -92.49 32.49 -0.45
N GLU A 491 -92.53 33.22 0.67
CA GLU A 491 -93.79 33.64 1.31
C GLU A 491 -94.72 34.40 0.33
N LYS A 492 -94.15 35.27 -0.51
CA LYS A 492 -94.90 35.98 -1.57
C LYS A 492 -95.43 35.05 -2.66
N ILE A 493 -94.68 34.02 -3.03
CA ILE A 493 -95.09 33.07 -4.07
C ILE A 493 -96.27 32.23 -3.58
N GLU A 494 -96.25 31.73 -2.34
CA GLU A 494 -97.35 30.95 -1.76
C GLU A 494 -98.64 31.80 -1.68
N TYR A 495 -98.54 33.05 -1.18
CA TYR A 495 -99.68 33.99 -1.12
C TYR A 495 -100.36 34.22 -2.48
N TYR A 496 -99.60 34.31 -3.58
CA TYR A 496 -100.18 34.45 -4.92
C TYR A 496 -100.75 33.13 -5.48
N GLN A 497 -100.24 31.97 -5.08
CA GLN A 497 -100.77 30.68 -5.53
C GLN A 497 -102.17 30.39 -4.96
N GLU A 498 -102.43 30.70 -3.69
CA GLU A 498 -103.77 30.55 -3.09
C GLU A 498 -104.83 31.41 -3.80
N GLN A 499 -104.49 32.66 -4.12
CA GLN A 499 -105.39 33.60 -4.83
C GLN A 499 -105.78 33.09 -6.23
N ILE A 500 -104.86 32.44 -6.95
CA ILE A 500 -105.11 31.86 -8.28
C ILE A 500 -106.08 30.67 -8.19
N GLN A 501 -105.92 29.78 -7.21
CA GLN A 501 -106.83 28.65 -7.02
C GLN A 501 -108.25 29.13 -6.72
N LEU A 502 -108.40 30.09 -5.80
CA LEU A 502 -109.70 30.62 -5.37
C LEU A 502 -110.44 31.38 -6.49
N LYS A 503 -109.71 31.97 -7.46
CA LYS A 503 -110.30 32.57 -8.66
C LYS A 503 -110.65 31.54 -9.74
N THR A 504 -109.90 30.46 -9.87
CA THR A 504 -110.12 29.43 -10.91
C THR A 504 -111.48 28.74 -10.72
N GLY A 505 -111.85 28.39 -9.48
CA GLY A 505 -113.16 27.79 -9.17
C GLY A 505 -114.37 28.71 -9.36
N GLN A 506 -114.18 30.02 -9.53
CA GLN A 506 -115.27 30.96 -9.81
C GLN A 506 -115.60 31.07 -11.31
N ILE A 507 -114.73 30.54 -12.17
CA ILE A 507 -114.86 30.63 -13.64
C ILE A 507 -115.61 29.41 -14.20
N THR A 508 -115.43 28.23 -13.61
CA THR A 508 -116.08 26.97 -14.04
C THR A 508 -117.61 27.06 -14.00
N ASP A 509 -118.17 27.45 -12.86
CA ASP A 509 -119.61 27.43 -12.56
C ASP A 509 -120.45 28.42 -13.39
N LEU A 510 -119.79 29.39 -14.02
CA LEU A 510 -120.38 30.39 -14.92
C LEU A 510 -120.23 30.01 -16.39
N THR A 511 -119.20 29.23 -16.76
CA THR A 511 -119.01 28.81 -18.16
C THR A 511 -120.04 27.78 -18.64
N GLU A 512 -120.43 26.79 -17.83
CA GLU A 512 -121.46 25.79 -18.24
C GLU A 512 -122.80 26.45 -18.58
N LYS A 513 -123.30 27.33 -17.70
CA LYS A 513 -124.64 27.94 -17.84
C LYS A 513 -124.79 28.88 -19.04
N LEU A 514 -123.68 29.38 -19.59
CA LEU A 514 -123.66 30.29 -20.73
C LEU A 514 -123.63 29.56 -22.08
N GLN A 515 -123.01 28.38 -22.15
CA GLN A 515 -122.88 27.62 -23.40
C GLN A 515 -124.25 27.14 -23.96
N GLN A 516 -125.19 26.76 -23.08
CA GLN A 516 -126.48 26.16 -23.45
C GLN A 516 -127.45 27.09 -24.19
N LYS A 517 -127.19 28.41 -24.26
CA LYS A 517 -128.11 29.40 -24.88
C LYS A 517 -127.50 30.25 -25.99
N GLN A 518 -126.18 30.26 -26.13
CA GLN A 518 -125.50 31.05 -27.16
C GLN A 518 -125.47 30.36 -28.55
N HIS A 519 -125.70 29.05 -28.60
CA HIS A 519 -125.47 28.23 -29.79
C HIS A 519 -126.46 28.50 -30.94
N ASP A 520 -127.76 28.58 -30.64
CA ASP A 520 -128.82 28.53 -31.66
C ASP A 520 -128.99 29.86 -32.43
N LEU A 521 -128.74 31.00 -31.79
CA LEU A 521 -129.12 32.33 -32.30
C LEU A 521 -128.01 33.01 -33.14
N VAL A 522 -126.74 32.65 -32.92
CA VAL A 522 -125.60 33.35 -33.55
C VAL A 522 -125.29 32.85 -34.96
N ASN A 523 -125.61 31.58 -35.28
CA ASN A 523 -125.20 30.93 -36.53
C ASN A 523 -125.65 31.66 -37.81
N MET A 524 -126.86 32.24 -37.82
CA MET A 524 -127.41 32.89 -39.02
C MET A 524 -126.88 34.32 -39.28
N LYS A 525 -126.29 34.99 -38.27
CA LYS A 525 -125.74 36.35 -38.46
C LYS A 525 -124.26 36.34 -38.84
N LYS A 526 -123.52 35.30 -38.42
CA LYS A 526 -122.06 35.22 -38.56
C LYS A 526 -121.54 35.13 -40.01
N GLN A 527 -122.32 34.56 -40.93
CA GLN A 527 -121.81 34.17 -42.26
C GLN A 527 -121.48 35.35 -43.19
N LEU A 528 -122.15 36.51 -43.03
CA LEU A 528 -121.89 37.70 -43.85
C LEU A 528 -120.75 38.59 -43.30
N GLU A 529 -120.54 38.58 -41.98
CA GLU A 529 -119.48 39.37 -41.33
C GLU A 529 -118.11 38.65 -41.38
N ALA A 530 -118.10 37.32 -41.52
CA ALA A 530 -116.89 36.49 -41.61
C ALA A 530 -115.99 36.88 -42.80
N VAL A 531 -116.48 36.82 -44.03
CA VAL A 531 -115.68 36.95 -45.27
C VAL A 531 -114.88 38.26 -45.35
N HIS A 532 -115.43 39.37 -44.82
CA HIS A 532 -114.72 40.65 -44.79
C HIS A 532 -113.64 40.69 -43.70
N SER A 533 -113.89 40.07 -42.54
CA SER A 533 -112.92 40.01 -41.44
C SER A 533 -111.77 39.03 -41.72
N GLU A 534 -112.06 37.89 -42.36
CA GLU A 534 -111.08 36.89 -42.80
C GLU A 534 -110.00 37.51 -43.72
N LYS A 535 -110.38 38.32 -44.71
CA LYS A 535 -109.43 39.02 -45.60
C LYS A 535 -108.41 39.89 -44.82
N MET A 536 -108.87 40.60 -43.78
CA MET A 536 -108.01 41.47 -42.97
C MET A 536 -107.19 40.70 -41.93
N ILE A 537 -107.69 39.57 -41.44
CA ILE A 537 -106.94 38.69 -40.53
C ILE A 537 -105.85 37.93 -41.29
N LEU A 538 -106.15 37.41 -42.48
CA LEU A 538 -105.19 36.71 -43.34
C LEU A 538 -104.03 37.61 -43.78
N GLN A 539 -104.29 38.89 -44.09
CA GLN A 539 -103.22 39.84 -44.45
C GLN A 539 -102.25 40.07 -43.27
N ARG A 540 -102.77 40.35 -42.06
CA ARG A 540 -101.90 40.53 -40.88
C ARG A 540 -101.22 39.22 -40.47
N SER A 541 -101.90 38.09 -40.59
CA SER A 541 -101.31 36.77 -40.33
C SER A 541 -100.16 36.46 -41.30
N LEU A 542 -100.29 36.86 -42.57
CA LEU A 542 -99.19 36.75 -43.54
C LEU A 542 -97.99 37.64 -43.15
N GLU A 543 -98.24 38.88 -42.74
CA GLU A 543 -97.20 39.80 -42.24
C GLU A 543 -96.52 39.27 -40.96
N THR A 544 -97.28 38.75 -40.00
CA THR A 544 -96.73 38.10 -38.80
C THR A 544 -95.91 36.87 -39.17
N CYS A 545 -96.43 35.97 -40.02
CA CYS A 545 -95.69 34.77 -40.44
C CYS A 545 -94.44 35.08 -41.29
N THR A 546 -94.38 36.20 -42.03
CA THR A 546 -93.12 36.61 -42.70
C THR A 546 -92.11 37.16 -41.69
N GLN A 547 -92.56 37.96 -40.71
CA GLN A 547 -91.70 38.42 -39.61
C GLN A 547 -91.18 37.24 -38.76
N GLU A 548 -92.04 36.27 -38.43
CA GLU A 548 -91.65 35.03 -37.74
C GLU A 548 -90.66 34.21 -38.57
N ARG A 549 -90.92 33.98 -39.86
CA ARG A 549 -89.99 33.28 -40.78
C ARG A 549 -88.61 33.95 -40.81
N ASP A 550 -88.56 35.28 -40.88
CA ASP A 550 -87.31 36.00 -40.99
C ASP A 550 -86.60 36.15 -39.63
N ASN A 551 -87.35 36.16 -38.52
CA ASN A 551 -86.82 35.94 -37.16
C ASN A 551 -86.25 34.52 -36.99
N PHE A 552 -86.90 33.49 -37.53
CA PHE A 552 -86.38 32.11 -37.52
C PHE A 552 -85.11 31.98 -38.39
N ARG A 553 -85.00 32.73 -39.50
CA ARG A 553 -83.75 32.83 -40.28
C ARG A 553 -82.63 33.55 -39.52
N LEU A 554 -82.95 34.63 -38.78
CA LEU A 554 -82.00 35.30 -37.90
C LEU A 554 -81.54 34.38 -36.75
N LEU A 555 -82.46 33.60 -36.18
CA LEU A 555 -82.14 32.59 -35.18
C LEU A 555 -81.31 31.44 -35.76
N GLN A 556 -81.64 30.94 -36.95
CA GLN A 556 -80.91 29.88 -37.66
C GLN A 556 -79.48 30.31 -38.02
N THR A 557 -79.28 31.56 -38.46
CA THR A 557 -77.95 32.10 -38.73
C THR A 557 -77.14 32.29 -37.44
N LYS A 558 -77.78 32.76 -36.35
CA LYS A 558 -77.15 32.85 -35.03
C LYS A 558 -76.76 31.47 -34.46
N THR A 559 -77.65 30.48 -34.50
CA THR A 559 -77.34 29.12 -34.02
C THR A 559 -76.32 28.42 -34.90
N SER A 560 -76.35 28.63 -36.22
CA SER A 560 -75.28 28.17 -37.13
C SER A 560 -73.91 28.78 -36.78
N HIS A 561 -73.86 30.06 -36.42
CA HIS A 561 -72.64 30.71 -35.91
C HIS A 561 -72.16 30.10 -34.58
N GLN A 562 -73.08 29.83 -33.64
CA GLN A 562 -72.74 29.16 -32.38
C GLN A 562 -72.26 27.71 -32.61
N ILE A 563 -72.86 26.98 -33.55
CA ILE A 563 -72.41 25.64 -33.95
C ILE A 563 -71.01 25.70 -34.56
N THR A 564 -70.69 26.67 -35.42
CA THR A 564 -69.32 26.82 -35.97
C THR A 564 -68.31 27.25 -34.91
N GLN A 565 -68.68 28.13 -33.97
CA GLN A 565 -67.84 28.47 -32.81
C GLN A 565 -67.53 27.25 -31.95
N LEU A 566 -68.56 26.51 -31.51
CA LEU A 566 -68.39 25.28 -30.72
C LEU A 566 -67.62 24.19 -31.47
N THR A 567 -67.82 24.05 -32.79
CA THR A 567 -67.04 23.12 -33.63
C THR A 567 -65.56 23.50 -33.68
N ASN A 568 -65.25 24.79 -33.79
CA ASN A 568 -63.87 25.29 -33.76
C ASN A 568 -63.23 25.13 -32.37
N GLU A 569 -63.99 25.33 -31.29
CA GLU A 569 -63.54 25.07 -29.92
C GLU A 569 -63.28 23.57 -29.68
N ILE A 570 -64.15 22.68 -30.18
CA ILE A 570 -63.94 21.23 -30.14
C ILE A 570 -62.67 20.85 -30.92
N ALA A 571 -62.45 21.40 -32.13
CA ALA A 571 -61.23 21.16 -32.91
C ALA A 571 -59.97 21.67 -32.20
N ALA A 572 -60.01 22.86 -31.60
CA ALA A 572 -58.90 23.41 -30.81
C ALA A 572 -58.60 22.56 -29.57
N ASN A 573 -59.63 22.09 -28.86
CA ASN A 573 -59.50 21.18 -27.73
C ASN A 573 -58.96 19.81 -28.15
N GLN A 574 -59.40 19.26 -29.28
CA GLN A 574 -58.86 17.99 -29.82
C GLN A 574 -57.37 18.13 -30.17
N ASN A 575 -56.96 19.23 -30.79
CA ASN A 575 -55.55 19.53 -31.05
C ASN A 575 -54.74 19.70 -29.75
N LYS A 576 -55.34 20.32 -28.72
CA LYS A 576 -54.74 20.41 -27.38
C LYS A 576 -54.55 19.02 -26.75
N ILE A 577 -55.56 18.16 -26.80
CA ILE A 577 -55.50 16.77 -26.31
C ILE A 577 -54.42 15.98 -27.07
N ASN A 578 -54.36 16.08 -28.40
CA ASN A 578 -53.36 15.41 -29.22
C ASN A 578 -51.93 15.84 -28.85
N SER A 579 -51.68 17.13 -28.66
CA SER A 579 -50.36 17.64 -28.23
C SER A 579 -49.98 17.22 -26.81
N LEU A 580 -50.95 17.13 -25.88
CA LEU A 580 -50.72 16.60 -24.53
C LEU A 580 -50.43 15.09 -24.56
N ASN A 581 -51.13 14.31 -25.38
CA ASN A 581 -50.88 12.88 -25.56
C ASN A 581 -49.48 12.61 -26.12
N LEU A 582 -49.03 13.39 -27.12
CA LEU A 582 -47.66 13.30 -27.65
C LEU A 582 -46.59 13.66 -26.60
N ARG A 583 -46.90 14.57 -25.67
CA ARG A 583 -46.02 14.91 -24.55
C ARG A 583 -46.01 13.84 -23.47
N ILE A 584 -47.16 13.21 -23.20
CA ILE A 584 -47.26 12.05 -22.29
C ILE A 584 -46.47 10.86 -22.84
N GLU A 585 -46.53 10.60 -24.15
CA GLU A 585 -45.76 9.51 -24.77
C GLU A 585 -44.24 9.75 -24.71
N HIS A 586 -43.76 11.00 -24.91
CA HIS A 586 -42.36 11.33 -24.64
C HIS A 586 -41.99 11.09 -23.17
N LEU A 587 -42.77 11.62 -22.23
CA LEU A 587 -42.51 11.40 -20.81
C LEU A 587 -42.57 9.90 -20.42
N ASN A 588 -43.31 9.07 -21.17
CA ASN A 588 -43.33 7.62 -21.03
C ASN A 588 -42.11 6.92 -21.67
N THR A 589 -41.48 7.47 -22.72
CA THR A 589 -40.19 6.96 -23.24
C THR A 589 -39.04 7.37 -22.33
N ASP A 590 -38.95 8.66 -21.96
CA ASP A 590 -37.94 9.21 -21.06
C ASP A 590 -37.91 8.42 -19.73
N LYS A 591 -39.11 8.10 -19.19
CA LYS A 591 -39.28 7.28 -17.98
C LYS A 591 -38.82 5.82 -18.15
N LYS A 592 -38.97 5.21 -19.33
CA LYS A 592 -38.49 3.84 -19.61
C LYS A 592 -36.98 3.81 -19.74
N GLU A 593 -36.39 4.82 -20.37
CA GLU A 593 -34.94 4.98 -20.51
C GLU A 593 -34.28 5.26 -19.15
N LEU A 594 -34.85 6.14 -18.33
CA LEU A 594 -34.41 6.32 -16.94
C LEU A 594 -34.55 5.02 -16.11
N GLN A 595 -35.58 4.19 -16.37
CA GLN A 595 -35.73 2.90 -15.70
C GLN A 595 -34.72 1.84 -16.17
N SER A 596 -34.30 1.83 -17.44
CA SER A 596 -33.22 0.93 -17.90
C SER A 596 -31.85 1.43 -17.42
N GLU A 597 -31.59 2.74 -17.43
CA GLU A 597 -30.39 3.32 -16.81
C GLU A 597 -30.24 2.97 -15.33
N VAL A 598 -31.32 3.08 -14.54
CA VAL A 598 -31.31 2.72 -13.12
C VAL A 598 -30.96 1.25 -12.95
N ARG A 599 -31.62 0.33 -13.69
CA ARG A 599 -31.32 -1.12 -13.64
C ARG A 599 -29.88 -1.42 -14.04
N ASN A 600 -29.35 -0.75 -15.06
CA ASN A 600 -27.97 -0.92 -15.51
C ASN A 600 -26.97 -0.44 -14.45
N LYS A 601 -27.25 0.69 -13.77
CA LYS A 601 -26.44 1.19 -12.65
C LYS A 601 -26.56 0.31 -11.41
N GLU A 602 -27.73 -0.26 -11.12
CA GLU A 602 -27.94 -1.26 -10.04
C GLU A 602 -27.14 -2.54 -10.31
N ASN A 603 -27.17 -3.05 -11.55
CA ASN A 603 -26.39 -4.22 -11.96
C ASN A 603 -24.87 -3.97 -11.85
N LEU A 604 -24.39 -2.83 -12.33
CA LEU A 604 -22.98 -2.43 -12.21
C LEU A 604 -22.56 -2.30 -10.73
N LEU A 605 -23.39 -1.66 -9.91
CA LEU A 605 -23.14 -1.45 -8.49
C LEU A 605 -23.16 -2.79 -7.71
N ASN A 606 -23.99 -3.74 -8.11
CA ASN A 606 -23.97 -5.11 -7.57
C ASN A 606 -22.72 -5.90 -8.02
N GLY A 607 -22.22 -5.69 -9.25
CA GLY A 607 -20.92 -6.18 -9.70
C GLY A 607 -19.77 -5.65 -8.83
N VAL A 608 -19.65 -4.32 -8.70
CA VAL A 608 -18.64 -3.67 -7.85
C VAL A 608 -18.74 -4.11 -6.39
N ARG A 609 -19.96 -4.35 -5.86
CA ARG A 609 -20.16 -4.94 -4.52
C ARG A 609 -19.65 -6.39 -4.40
N LYS A 610 -19.71 -7.20 -5.46
CA LYS A 610 -19.13 -8.55 -5.50
C LYS A 610 -17.61 -8.47 -5.53
N ASP A 611 -17.05 -7.65 -6.42
CA ASP A 611 -15.60 -7.46 -6.55
C ASP A 611 -14.99 -6.92 -5.25
N LEU A 612 -15.66 -5.98 -4.58
CA LEU A 612 -15.27 -5.47 -3.27
C LEU A 612 -15.28 -6.55 -2.17
N LYS A 613 -16.21 -7.52 -2.22
CA LYS A 613 -16.20 -8.69 -1.31
C LYS A 613 -15.04 -9.63 -1.60
N GLU A 614 -14.78 -9.92 -2.88
CA GLU A 614 -13.65 -10.76 -3.27
C GLU A 614 -12.29 -10.12 -2.92
N MET A 615 -12.15 -8.81 -3.09
CA MET A 615 -10.95 -8.08 -2.68
C MET A 615 -10.81 -8.00 -1.15
N LYS A 616 -11.90 -7.91 -0.39
CA LYS A 616 -11.86 -8.03 1.08
C LYS A 616 -11.38 -9.41 1.52
N LEU A 617 -11.92 -10.49 0.96
CA LEU A 617 -11.48 -11.86 1.27
C LEU A 617 -10.01 -12.10 0.89
N LYS A 618 -9.54 -11.56 -0.25
CA LYS A 618 -8.12 -11.58 -0.64
C LYS A 618 -7.25 -10.81 0.36
N ASN A 619 -7.71 -9.64 0.82
CA ASN A 619 -6.97 -8.83 1.80
C ASN A 619 -6.94 -9.51 3.18
N GLU A 620 -8.05 -10.09 3.65
CA GLU A 620 -8.10 -10.89 4.88
C GLU A 620 -7.15 -12.10 4.82
N HIS A 621 -7.05 -12.77 3.66
CA HIS A 621 -6.09 -13.84 3.45
C HIS A 621 -4.64 -13.35 3.48
N LEU A 622 -4.32 -12.24 2.79
CA LEU A 622 -2.99 -11.64 2.80
C LEU A 622 -2.57 -11.16 4.20
N MET A 623 -3.48 -10.50 4.93
CA MET A 623 -3.25 -10.10 6.33
C MET A 623 -3.00 -11.30 7.24
N LYS A 624 -3.67 -12.43 7.02
CA LYS A 624 -3.37 -13.67 7.73
C LYS A 624 -1.97 -14.19 7.39
N THR A 625 -1.60 -14.26 6.10
CA THR A 625 -0.26 -14.68 5.69
C THR A 625 0.84 -13.81 6.29
N ILE A 626 0.64 -12.48 6.31
CA ILE A 626 1.54 -11.52 6.97
C ILE A 626 1.65 -11.85 8.47
N SER A 627 0.54 -12.07 9.18
CA SER A 627 0.57 -12.43 10.60
C SER A 627 1.23 -13.80 10.87
N ASP A 628 1.05 -14.78 9.98
CA ASP A 628 1.70 -16.09 10.06
C ASP A 628 3.22 -15.97 9.79
N ASP A 629 3.66 -15.06 8.92
CA ASP A 629 5.07 -14.78 8.62
C ASP A 629 5.75 -13.93 9.71
N GLU A 630 5.08 -12.90 10.25
CA GLU A 630 5.54 -12.16 11.44
C GLU A 630 5.81 -13.09 12.62
N LEU A 631 4.95 -14.10 12.83
CA LEU A 631 5.11 -15.11 13.87
C LEU A 631 6.32 -16.04 13.59
N LYS A 632 6.62 -16.35 12.32
CA LYS A 632 7.85 -17.08 11.94
C LYS A 632 9.09 -16.23 12.18
N PHE A 633 9.09 -14.96 11.76
CA PHE A 633 10.21 -14.04 12.00
C PHE A 633 10.47 -13.83 13.50
N MET A 634 9.43 -13.76 14.33
CA MET A 634 9.58 -13.68 15.78
C MET A 634 10.27 -14.93 16.37
N LYS A 635 9.91 -16.14 15.91
CA LYS A 635 10.56 -17.41 16.33
C LYS A 635 12.02 -17.47 15.89
N ILE A 636 12.30 -17.21 14.61
CA ILE A 636 13.67 -17.18 14.07
C ILE A 636 14.52 -16.14 14.82
N SER A 637 13.93 -15.00 15.20
CA SER A 637 14.64 -14.00 16.01
C SER A 637 14.91 -14.43 17.45
N GLN A 638 14.10 -15.33 18.02
CA GLN A 638 14.33 -15.93 19.34
C GLN A 638 15.45 -16.98 19.26
N GLU A 639 15.36 -17.91 18.31
CA GLU A 639 16.38 -18.94 18.02
C GLU A 639 17.76 -18.31 17.72
N LEU A 640 17.79 -17.20 16.99
CA LEU A 640 19.01 -16.43 16.68
C LEU A 640 19.60 -15.76 17.93
N GLU A 641 18.76 -15.31 18.87
CA GLU A 641 19.24 -14.73 20.14
C GLU A 641 19.67 -15.81 21.15
N GLU A 642 19.07 -17.01 21.10
CA GLU A 642 19.52 -18.16 21.89
C GLU A 642 20.87 -18.68 21.40
N THR A 643 21.04 -18.91 20.10
CA THR A 643 22.36 -19.28 19.52
C THR A 643 23.43 -18.20 19.72
N ARG A 644 23.06 -16.91 19.80
CA ARG A 644 23.97 -15.84 20.26
C ARG A 644 24.39 -16.02 21.72
N LYS A 645 23.47 -16.32 22.64
CA LYS A 645 23.78 -16.61 24.06
C LYS A 645 24.71 -17.81 24.19
N GLU A 646 24.42 -18.91 23.48
CA GLU A 646 25.27 -20.11 23.44
C GLU A 646 26.68 -19.79 22.95
N ARG A 647 26.81 -19.10 21.81
CA ARG A 647 28.09 -18.65 21.26
C ARG A 647 28.86 -17.76 22.25
N ASN A 648 28.17 -16.85 22.94
CA ASN A 648 28.78 -15.97 23.94
C ASN A 648 29.25 -16.78 25.18
N LEU A 649 28.48 -17.78 25.62
CA LEU A 649 28.84 -18.70 26.71
C LEU A 649 30.06 -19.56 26.33
N ILE A 650 30.10 -20.10 25.11
CA ILE A 650 31.25 -20.84 24.57
C ILE A 650 32.48 -19.92 24.50
N GLY A 651 32.33 -18.68 24.04
CA GLY A 651 33.40 -17.68 24.06
C GLY A 651 33.96 -17.43 25.46
N LEU A 652 33.10 -17.27 26.47
CA LEU A 652 33.52 -17.11 27.87
C LEU A 652 34.22 -18.37 28.42
N GLN A 653 33.76 -19.57 28.04
CA GLN A 653 34.44 -20.82 28.40
C GLN A 653 35.82 -20.95 27.72
N MET A 654 35.96 -20.52 26.47
CA MET A 654 37.24 -20.49 25.76
C MET A 654 38.23 -19.50 26.40
N VAL A 655 37.78 -18.31 26.79
CA VAL A 655 38.61 -17.35 27.54
C VAL A 655 39.09 -17.96 28.85
N ARG A 656 38.17 -18.47 29.69
CA ARG A 656 38.52 -19.12 30.97
C ARG A 656 39.52 -20.27 30.82
N ARG A 657 39.42 -21.06 29.74
CA ARG A 657 40.40 -22.13 29.45
C ARG A 657 41.73 -21.62 28.91
N ASN A 658 41.74 -20.51 28.16
CA ASN A 658 43.00 -19.87 27.77
C ASN A 658 43.73 -19.31 29.00
N ASP A 659 43.00 -18.71 29.95
CA ASP A 659 43.54 -18.21 31.22
C ASP A 659 44.12 -19.37 32.07
N GLU A 660 43.38 -20.49 32.19
CA GLU A 660 43.86 -21.73 32.82
C GLU A 660 45.15 -22.26 32.15
N ILE A 661 45.21 -22.26 30.81
CA ILE A 661 46.38 -22.67 30.04
C ILE A 661 47.57 -21.71 30.27
N VAL A 662 47.34 -20.41 30.44
CA VAL A 662 48.40 -19.44 30.79
C VAL A 662 48.93 -19.70 32.20
N LEU A 663 48.05 -19.83 33.21
CA LEU A 663 48.44 -20.14 34.59
C LEU A 663 49.19 -21.47 34.69
N LEU A 664 48.81 -22.49 33.92
CA LEU A 664 49.51 -23.77 33.85
C LEU A 664 50.90 -23.65 33.18
N LYS A 665 51.04 -22.81 32.15
CA LYS A 665 52.35 -22.51 31.52
C LYS A 665 53.28 -21.75 32.47
N GLU A 666 52.77 -20.76 33.20
CA GLU A 666 53.53 -20.02 34.21
C GLU A 666 53.99 -20.93 35.35
N LYS A 667 53.07 -21.74 35.89
CA LYS A 667 53.39 -22.74 36.91
C LYS A 667 54.45 -23.73 36.43
N LEU A 668 54.32 -24.22 35.19
CA LEU A 668 55.32 -25.11 34.58
C LEU A 668 56.68 -24.41 34.44
N CYS A 669 56.71 -23.16 33.95
CA CYS A 669 57.93 -22.35 33.83
C CYS A 669 58.64 -22.15 35.17
N ILE A 670 57.89 -21.84 36.24
CA ILE A 670 58.43 -21.70 37.60
C ILE A 670 59.00 -23.04 38.08
N THR A 671 58.27 -24.16 37.93
CA THR A 671 58.77 -25.49 38.34
C THR A 671 59.98 -25.95 37.55
N GLN A 672 60.04 -25.64 36.25
CA GLN A 672 61.20 -25.95 35.40
C GLN A 672 62.42 -25.12 35.83
N THR A 673 62.23 -23.82 36.08
CA THR A 673 63.30 -22.93 36.58
C THR A 673 63.86 -23.41 37.92
N ALA A 674 62.99 -23.83 38.85
CA ALA A 674 63.40 -24.40 40.14
C ALA A 674 64.14 -25.74 39.97
N LEU A 675 63.71 -26.59 39.03
CA LEU A 675 64.37 -27.86 38.70
C LEU A 675 65.76 -27.63 38.09
N ASP A 676 65.91 -26.68 37.16
CA ASP A 676 67.19 -26.35 36.50
C ASP A 676 68.19 -25.70 37.49
N GLN A 677 67.70 -24.88 38.43
CA GLN A 677 68.49 -24.38 39.56
C GLN A 677 68.93 -25.54 40.47
N GLY A 678 68.02 -26.43 40.86
CA GLY A 678 68.33 -27.61 41.67
C GLY A 678 69.33 -28.56 41.01
N GLN A 679 69.19 -28.80 39.71
CA GLN A 679 70.13 -29.60 38.91
C GLN A 679 71.52 -28.94 38.83
N THR A 680 71.56 -27.62 38.72
CA THR A 680 72.82 -26.85 38.68
C THR A 680 73.53 -26.92 40.05
N GLN A 681 72.79 -26.73 41.16
CA GLN A 681 73.33 -26.90 42.51
C GLN A 681 73.80 -28.34 42.77
N TYR A 682 73.03 -29.35 42.33
CA TYR A 682 73.44 -30.75 42.42
C TYR A 682 74.73 -31.02 41.64
N ASN A 683 74.83 -30.53 40.40
CA ASN A 683 76.03 -30.67 39.58
C ASN A 683 77.26 -29.99 40.23
N GLN A 684 77.07 -28.81 40.84
CA GLN A 684 78.10 -28.15 41.64
C GLN A 684 78.55 -29.03 42.82
N ARG A 685 77.62 -29.63 43.58
CA ARG A 685 77.98 -30.53 44.69
C ARG A 685 78.65 -31.82 44.24
N VAL A 686 78.30 -32.36 43.07
CA VAL A 686 79.01 -33.51 42.48
C VAL A 686 80.45 -33.14 42.11
N GLU A 687 80.67 -31.92 41.60
CA GLU A 687 82.01 -31.43 41.29
C GLU A 687 82.81 -31.08 42.54
N ASP A 688 82.22 -30.46 43.57
CA ASP A 688 82.83 -30.28 44.89
C ASP A 688 83.33 -31.63 45.45
N ILE A 689 82.48 -32.66 45.40
CA ILE A 689 82.82 -34.03 45.82
C ILE A 689 83.92 -34.63 44.95
N ARG A 690 83.97 -34.33 43.64
CA ARG A 690 85.04 -34.78 42.74
C ARG A 690 86.38 -34.13 43.09
N LEU A 691 86.39 -32.83 43.37
CA LEU A 691 87.57 -32.06 43.76
C LEU A 691 88.07 -32.50 45.16
N LEU A 692 87.17 -32.67 46.13
CA LEU A 692 87.53 -33.20 47.46
C LEU A 692 88.08 -34.63 47.39
N LYS A 693 87.55 -35.49 46.51
CA LYS A 693 88.12 -36.83 46.28
C LYS A 693 89.50 -36.78 45.63
N LEU A 694 89.73 -35.86 44.70
CA LEU A 694 91.06 -35.63 44.11
C LEU A 694 92.05 -35.17 45.19
N GLU A 695 91.65 -34.23 46.05
CA GLU A 695 92.51 -33.69 47.11
C GLU A 695 92.80 -34.72 48.22
N ILE A 696 91.82 -35.55 48.59
CA ILE A 696 92.06 -36.72 49.44
C ILE A 696 93.09 -37.66 48.79
N GLY A 697 93.04 -37.85 47.48
CA GLY A 697 94.05 -38.59 46.72
C GLY A 697 95.44 -37.94 46.78
N ASN A 698 95.53 -36.63 46.53
CA ASN A 698 96.76 -35.85 46.63
C ASN A 698 97.41 -36.04 48.02
N LEU A 699 96.66 -35.74 49.08
CA LEU A 699 97.12 -35.85 50.48
C LEU A 699 97.47 -37.30 50.87
N GLN A 700 96.79 -38.32 50.33
CA GLN A 700 97.18 -39.72 50.52
C GLN A 700 98.53 -40.02 49.88
N THR A 701 98.76 -39.58 48.64
CA THR A 701 100.06 -39.78 47.96
C THR A 701 101.19 -38.97 48.59
N GLU A 702 100.92 -37.75 49.06
CA GLU A 702 101.89 -36.95 49.82
C GLU A 702 102.27 -37.65 51.12
N ARG A 703 101.28 -38.10 51.91
CA ARG A 703 101.51 -38.90 53.13
C ARG A 703 102.33 -40.16 52.84
N GLU A 704 102.14 -40.81 51.70
CA GLU A 704 102.93 -41.99 51.28
C GLU A 704 104.35 -41.63 50.81
N CYS A 705 104.56 -40.48 50.20
CA CYS A 705 105.89 -39.93 49.93
C CYS A 705 106.63 -39.58 51.22
N LEU A 706 105.97 -38.87 52.15
CA LEU A 706 106.51 -38.53 53.46
C LEU A 706 106.79 -39.77 54.33
N SER A 707 105.91 -40.78 54.30
CA SER A 707 106.12 -42.06 54.98
C SER A 707 107.34 -42.82 54.42
N ARG A 708 107.54 -42.81 53.10
CA ARG A 708 108.76 -43.35 52.46
C ARG A 708 110.01 -42.55 52.83
N ALA A 709 109.94 -41.22 52.88
CA ALA A 709 111.04 -40.37 53.33
C ALA A 709 111.41 -40.64 54.80
N ILE A 710 110.42 -40.79 55.69
CA ILE A 710 110.64 -41.14 57.10
C ILE A 710 111.37 -42.49 57.21
N LYS A 711 110.94 -43.52 56.47
CA LYS A 711 111.64 -44.82 56.41
C LYS A 711 113.09 -44.66 55.93
N SER A 712 113.32 -43.97 54.83
CA SER A 712 114.67 -43.68 54.33
C SER A 712 115.55 -42.94 55.35
N THR A 713 115.00 -42.03 56.16
CA THR A 713 115.75 -41.39 57.26
C THR A 713 116.01 -42.31 58.45
N ALA A 714 115.23 -43.37 58.66
CA ALA A 714 115.54 -44.43 59.62
C ALA A 714 116.66 -45.32 59.08
N ASP A 715 116.58 -45.75 57.82
CA ASP A 715 117.62 -46.54 57.14
C ASP A 715 118.99 -45.82 57.17
N MET A 716 119.01 -44.51 56.90
CA MET A 716 120.23 -43.69 57.02
C MET A 716 120.74 -43.55 58.46
N ARG A 717 119.86 -43.57 59.48
CA ARG A 717 120.30 -43.58 60.89
C ARG A 717 120.93 -44.92 61.27
N GLU A 718 120.39 -46.04 60.79
CA GLU A 718 120.99 -47.35 60.99
C GLU A 718 122.36 -47.45 60.30
N GLU A 719 122.51 -46.93 59.08
CA GLU A 719 123.80 -46.90 58.39
C GLU A 719 124.82 -45.98 59.09
N ILE A 720 124.39 -44.83 59.64
CA ILE A 720 125.25 -44.00 60.50
C ILE A 720 125.73 -44.78 61.73
N ILE A 721 124.86 -45.54 62.39
CA ILE A 721 125.23 -46.39 63.53
C ILE A 721 126.16 -47.54 63.09
N ARG A 722 125.95 -48.13 61.90
CA ARG A 722 126.82 -49.17 61.33
C ARG A 722 128.22 -48.61 61.05
N LEU A 723 128.32 -47.45 60.41
CA LEU A 723 129.57 -46.76 60.12
C LEU A 723 130.29 -46.32 61.40
N GLN A 724 129.57 -45.84 62.43
CA GLN A 724 130.14 -45.55 63.74
C GLN A 724 130.72 -46.81 64.42
N ARG A 725 130.02 -47.95 64.35
CA ARG A 725 130.52 -49.24 64.87
C ARG A 725 131.78 -49.69 64.12
N SER A 726 131.80 -49.65 62.79
CA SER A 726 132.99 -49.99 61.99
C SER A 726 134.16 -49.04 62.23
N LEU A 727 133.92 -47.73 62.35
CA LEU A 727 134.93 -46.75 62.72
C LEU A 727 135.51 -47.03 64.11
N ASN A 728 134.69 -47.46 65.07
CA ASN A 728 135.16 -47.82 66.40
C ASN A 728 135.94 -49.15 66.42
N GLN A 729 135.53 -50.14 65.61
CA GLN A 729 136.30 -51.37 65.39
C GLN A 729 137.69 -51.08 64.81
N GLU A 730 137.79 -50.23 63.79
CA GLU A 730 139.09 -49.84 63.22
C GLU A 730 139.91 -48.96 64.18
N ARG A 731 139.29 -48.12 65.02
CA ARG A 731 139.99 -47.43 66.13
C ARG A 731 140.58 -48.40 67.17
N ILE A 732 139.85 -49.48 67.49
CA ILE A 732 140.34 -50.54 68.38
C ILE A 732 141.47 -51.33 67.69
N ARG A 733 141.32 -51.64 66.39
CA ARG A 733 142.33 -52.33 65.58
C ARG A 733 143.64 -51.54 65.48
N VAL A 734 143.55 -50.24 65.19
CA VAL A 734 144.70 -49.33 65.20
C VAL A 734 145.33 -49.25 66.59
N ARG A 735 144.54 -49.23 67.67
CA ARG A 735 145.08 -49.26 69.03
C ARG A 735 145.84 -50.56 69.32
N ALA A 736 145.27 -51.73 68.98
CA ALA A 736 145.94 -53.02 69.13
C ALA A 736 147.26 -53.08 68.35
N LEU A 737 147.25 -52.70 67.06
CA LEU A 737 148.47 -52.60 66.24
C LEU A 737 149.49 -51.58 66.79
N THR A 738 149.03 -50.56 67.52
CA THR A 738 149.89 -49.57 68.20
C THR A 738 150.47 -50.11 69.51
N GLU A 739 149.85 -51.12 70.13
CA GLU A 739 150.38 -51.83 71.31
C GLU A 739 151.31 -52.96 70.89
N ASP A 740 150.98 -53.72 69.83
CA ASP A 740 151.90 -54.65 69.15
C ASP A 740 153.20 -53.96 68.73
N ALA A 741 153.12 -52.71 68.26
CA ALA A 741 154.27 -51.88 67.92
C ALA A 741 155.08 -51.37 69.12
N LYS A 742 154.52 -51.38 70.34
CA LYS A 742 155.21 -50.99 71.59
C LYS A 742 155.88 -52.17 72.29
N THR A 743 155.32 -53.38 72.18
CA THR A 743 155.88 -54.60 72.77
C THR A 743 156.14 -55.67 71.70
N PRO A 744 157.27 -55.58 70.96
CA PRO A 744 157.55 -56.46 69.83
C PRO A 744 157.99 -57.88 70.26
N THR A 745 157.04 -58.73 70.65
CA THR A 745 157.25 -60.19 70.84
C THR A 745 157.39 -60.88 69.48
N GLY A 746 158.52 -60.65 68.80
CA GLY A 746 158.72 -61.05 67.42
C GLY A 746 159.38 -62.41 67.23
N VAL A 747 158.89 -63.16 66.24
CA VAL A 747 159.71 -64.04 65.40
C VAL A 747 159.47 -63.65 63.95
N HIS A 748 160.52 -63.66 63.11
CA HIS A 748 160.51 -63.23 61.70
C HIS A 748 160.36 -61.72 61.41
N ARG A 749 161.32 -60.95 61.95
CA ARG A 749 161.68 -59.62 61.41
C ARG A 749 162.42 -59.81 60.06
N TRP A 750 161.79 -59.34 58.97
CA TRP A 750 162.27 -59.28 57.56
C TRP A 750 161.97 -60.49 56.63
N ARG A 751 161.41 -60.17 55.45
CA ARG A 751 161.43 -60.96 54.20
C ARG A 751 161.46 -59.98 53.02
N ILE A 752 162.19 -60.32 51.96
CA ILE A 752 162.51 -59.42 50.83
C ILE A 752 161.32 -59.31 49.85
N LEU A 753 161.09 -58.09 49.33
CA LEU A 753 160.07 -57.77 48.34
C LEU A 753 160.53 -58.10 46.91
N LYS A 754 159.61 -58.49 46.01
CA LYS A 754 159.86 -58.60 44.57
C LYS A 754 158.69 -58.05 43.75
N GLY A 755 158.99 -57.22 42.76
CA GLY A 755 158.06 -56.66 41.78
C GLY A 755 158.76 -55.58 40.96
N GLU A 756 158.52 -55.56 39.64
CA GLU A 756 159.07 -54.58 38.68
C GLU A 756 157.92 -53.99 37.83
N ASP A 757 158.11 -52.81 37.27
CA ASP A 757 157.05 -52.07 36.56
C ASP A 757 156.73 -52.64 35.16
N PRO A 758 155.44 -52.63 34.71
CA PRO A 758 155.06 -53.25 33.44
C PRO A 758 155.54 -52.50 32.17
N PRO A 759 155.97 -53.21 31.11
CA PRO A 759 156.51 -52.59 29.90
C PRO A 759 155.44 -51.97 28.98
N LYS A 760 155.85 -50.95 28.21
CA LYS A 760 155.02 -50.10 27.30
C LYS A 760 153.96 -50.84 26.46
N PHE A 761 154.23 -52.08 26.02
CA PHE A 761 153.30 -52.87 25.21
C PHE A 761 151.93 -53.10 25.90
N GLN A 762 151.94 -53.33 27.22
CA GLN A 762 150.69 -53.56 27.96
C GLN A 762 149.82 -52.29 28.04
N LEU A 763 150.45 -51.11 28.16
CA LEU A 763 149.76 -49.82 28.03
C LEU A 763 149.18 -49.64 26.62
N LEU A 764 149.94 -49.95 25.57
CA LEU A 764 149.50 -49.76 24.19
C LEU A 764 148.28 -50.64 23.83
N SER A 765 148.28 -51.90 24.28
CA SER A 765 147.13 -52.81 24.16
C SER A 765 145.89 -52.24 24.88
N LYS A 766 146.07 -51.68 26.08
CA LYS A 766 144.98 -51.05 26.85
C LYS A 766 144.41 -49.80 26.16
N VAL A 767 145.24 -48.99 25.49
CA VAL A 767 144.80 -47.86 24.66
C VAL A 767 143.95 -48.34 23.47
N GLN A 768 144.39 -49.36 22.74
CA GLN A 768 143.61 -49.92 21.62
C GLN A 768 142.27 -50.52 22.07
N MET A 769 142.21 -51.14 23.25
CA MET A 769 140.96 -51.62 23.84
C MET A 769 140.00 -50.46 24.15
N LEU A 770 140.51 -49.34 24.69
CA LEU A 770 139.71 -48.14 24.98
C LEU A 770 139.20 -47.46 23.72
N GLN A 771 140.00 -47.38 22.65
CA GLN A 771 139.55 -46.84 21.35
C GLN A 771 138.38 -47.63 20.76
N ARG A 772 138.42 -48.97 20.82
CA ARG A 772 137.28 -49.82 20.39
C ARG A 772 136.03 -49.61 21.25
N ARG A 773 136.19 -49.31 22.55
CA ARG A 773 135.08 -48.99 23.45
C ARG A 773 134.42 -47.65 23.10
N ILE A 774 135.22 -46.62 22.79
CA ILE A 774 134.72 -45.28 22.40
C ILE A 774 133.88 -45.37 21.12
N LEU A 775 134.37 -46.04 20.07
CA LEU A 775 133.62 -46.25 18.83
C LEU A 775 132.27 -46.93 19.08
N LYS A 776 132.23 -47.92 19.97
CA LYS A 776 130.98 -48.60 20.33
C LYS A 776 129.99 -47.64 21.02
N GLN A 777 130.46 -46.80 21.92
CA GLN A 777 129.63 -45.80 22.60
C GLN A 777 129.10 -44.70 21.65
N GLU A 778 129.82 -44.35 20.58
CA GLU A 778 129.26 -43.48 19.52
C GLU A 778 128.15 -44.15 18.72
N THR A 779 128.25 -45.45 18.43
CA THR A 779 127.16 -46.21 17.78
C THR A 779 125.93 -46.35 18.69
N GLU A 780 126.12 -46.44 20.01
CA GLU A 780 125.01 -46.44 20.99
C GLU A 780 124.35 -45.05 21.07
N LYS A 781 125.15 -43.97 21.15
CA LYS A 781 124.67 -42.58 21.15
C LYS A 781 123.85 -42.23 19.92
N THR A 782 124.31 -42.60 18.72
CA THR A 782 123.61 -42.30 17.45
C THR A 782 122.30 -43.09 17.30
N ASN A 783 122.22 -44.30 17.83
CA ASN A 783 120.95 -45.05 17.89
C ASN A 783 119.95 -44.45 18.88
N LEU A 784 120.40 -44.05 20.08
CA LEU A 784 119.57 -43.31 21.05
C LEU A 784 119.03 -41.99 20.46
N GLN A 785 119.85 -41.28 19.69
CA GLN A 785 119.44 -40.03 19.04
C GLN A 785 118.37 -40.25 17.97
N LYS A 786 118.38 -41.38 17.25
CA LYS A 786 117.28 -41.77 16.34
C LYS A 786 115.99 -42.08 17.08
N GLN A 787 116.06 -42.89 18.14
CA GLN A 787 114.89 -43.24 18.97
C GLN A 787 114.21 -42.00 19.58
N LEU A 788 115.01 -41.02 20.03
CA LEU A 788 114.49 -39.73 20.49
C LEU A 788 113.73 -38.98 19.39
N GLN A 789 114.27 -38.96 18.16
CA GLN A 789 113.66 -38.27 17.02
C GLN A 789 112.37 -38.97 16.54
N GLU A 790 112.29 -40.30 16.62
CA GLU A 790 111.05 -41.06 16.36
C GLU A 790 110.00 -40.83 17.45
N SER A 791 110.40 -40.79 18.72
CA SER A 791 109.52 -40.44 19.85
C SER A 791 108.96 -39.02 19.73
N GLN A 792 109.80 -38.06 19.33
CA GLN A 792 109.37 -36.68 19.05
C GLN A 792 108.35 -36.61 17.91
N ARG A 793 108.59 -37.30 16.78
CA ARG A 793 107.62 -37.38 15.67
C ARG A 793 106.29 -38.03 16.08
N MET A 794 106.31 -39.05 16.92
CA MET A 794 105.09 -39.63 17.51
C MET A 794 104.37 -38.63 18.43
N SER A 795 105.10 -37.87 19.25
CA SER A 795 104.51 -36.84 20.11
C SER A 795 103.88 -35.69 19.31
N GLU A 796 104.53 -35.23 18.25
CA GLU A 796 103.98 -34.23 17.32
C GLU A 796 102.76 -34.74 16.55
N SER A 797 102.78 -36.01 16.11
CA SER A 797 101.62 -36.66 15.49
C SER A 797 100.43 -36.71 16.46
N LEU A 798 100.67 -37.14 17.72
CA LEU A 798 99.65 -37.18 18.77
C LEU A 798 99.15 -35.78 19.16
N LYS A 799 100.00 -34.75 19.13
CA LYS A 799 99.57 -33.34 19.31
C LYS A 799 98.65 -32.89 18.18
N ARG A 800 99.00 -33.13 16.92
CA ARG A 800 98.13 -32.83 15.77
C ARG A 800 96.79 -33.58 15.84
N ILE A 801 96.77 -34.80 16.37
CA ILE A 801 95.53 -35.55 16.62
C ILE A 801 94.72 -34.91 17.77
N LEU A 802 95.38 -34.47 18.85
CA LEU A 802 94.74 -33.76 19.97
C LEU A 802 94.16 -32.39 19.59
N GLU A 803 94.86 -31.62 18.75
CA GLU A 803 94.40 -30.33 18.21
C GLU A 803 93.18 -30.50 17.29
N ASN A 804 93.05 -31.65 16.63
CA ASN A 804 91.89 -32.01 15.80
C ASN A 804 90.79 -32.80 16.55
N LEU A 805 90.95 -33.07 17.86
CA LEU A 805 89.93 -33.74 18.66
C LEU A 805 88.94 -32.72 19.26
N PRO A 806 87.64 -32.78 18.93
CA PRO A 806 86.68 -31.74 19.32
C PRO A 806 86.45 -31.70 20.83
N THR A 807 86.95 -30.62 21.45
CA THR A 807 86.81 -30.27 22.87
C THR A 807 85.34 -30.26 23.31
N THR A 808 85.07 -30.46 24.60
CA THR A 808 83.71 -30.64 25.14
C THR A 808 82.74 -29.50 24.76
N GLN A 809 83.22 -28.25 24.74
CA GLN A 809 82.45 -27.08 24.28
C GLN A 809 82.10 -27.13 22.78
N VAL A 810 82.99 -27.66 21.93
CA VAL A 810 82.73 -27.84 20.49
C VAL A 810 81.67 -28.91 20.27
N LYS A 811 81.73 -30.03 21.02
CA LYS A 811 80.66 -31.04 21.03
C LYS A 811 79.32 -30.49 21.50
N GLN A 812 79.30 -29.65 22.54
CA GLN A 812 78.07 -28.98 23.00
C GLN A 812 77.50 -28.06 21.92
N LYS A 813 78.31 -27.15 21.35
CA LYS A 813 77.90 -26.28 20.24
C LYS A 813 77.44 -27.07 19.01
N LEU A 814 78.04 -28.23 18.71
CA LEU A 814 77.59 -29.11 17.62
C LEU A 814 76.23 -29.78 17.92
N VAL A 815 75.97 -30.22 19.15
CA VAL A 815 74.65 -30.76 19.56
C VAL A 815 73.58 -29.66 19.54
N GLU A 816 73.94 -28.44 19.94
CA GLU A 816 73.05 -27.29 20.00
C GLU A 816 72.69 -26.78 18.60
N THR A 817 73.68 -26.62 17.72
CA THR A 817 73.45 -26.34 16.30
C THR A 817 72.71 -27.48 15.61
N GLN A 818 72.98 -28.76 15.90
CA GLN A 818 72.16 -29.87 15.40
C GLN A 818 70.71 -29.82 15.91
N ARG A 819 70.45 -29.37 17.14
CA ARG A 819 69.08 -29.17 17.66
C ARG A 819 68.38 -28.02 16.94
N ILE A 820 69.07 -26.90 16.71
CA ILE A 820 68.57 -25.77 15.92
C ILE A 820 68.28 -26.20 14.49
N ASN A 821 69.23 -26.87 13.84
CA ASN A 821 69.09 -27.33 12.46
C ASN A 821 68.01 -28.42 12.33
N LYS A 822 67.83 -29.31 13.31
CA LYS A 822 66.65 -30.23 13.35
C LYS A 822 65.32 -29.50 13.56
N LYS A 823 65.27 -28.37 14.29
CA LYS A 823 64.08 -27.52 14.38
C LYS A 823 63.81 -26.79 13.06
N GLN A 824 64.84 -26.21 12.44
CA GLN A 824 64.75 -25.55 11.14
C GLN A 824 64.37 -26.53 10.02
N LEU A 825 64.94 -27.74 9.99
CA LEU A 825 64.57 -28.81 9.05
C LEU A 825 63.13 -29.28 9.26
N LYS A 826 62.63 -29.35 10.50
CA LYS A 826 61.19 -29.58 10.75
C LYS A 826 60.34 -28.43 10.23
N LYS A 827 60.75 -27.17 10.42
CA LYS A 827 60.03 -26.00 9.90
C LYS A 827 60.09 -25.91 8.37
N LEU A 828 61.20 -26.27 7.75
CA LEU A 828 61.34 -26.40 6.30
C LEU A 828 60.54 -27.57 5.74
N LYS A 829 60.39 -28.69 6.46
CA LYS A 829 59.49 -29.79 6.08
C LYS A 829 58.01 -29.43 6.24
N ALA A 830 57.66 -28.58 7.21
CA ALA A 830 56.32 -27.98 7.29
C ALA A 830 56.09 -27.02 6.11
N LEU A 831 56.98 -26.04 5.90
CA LEU A 831 56.92 -25.11 4.78
C LEU A 831 56.97 -25.80 3.39
N SER A 832 57.67 -26.93 3.24
CA SER A 832 57.66 -27.71 1.99
C SER A 832 56.40 -28.58 1.84
N ALA A 833 55.73 -28.93 2.94
CA ALA A 833 54.43 -29.58 2.89
C ALA A 833 53.31 -28.56 2.63
N GLU A 834 53.40 -27.37 3.22
CA GLU A 834 52.58 -26.19 2.90
C GLU A 834 52.75 -25.83 1.42
N LEU A 835 53.97 -25.62 0.92
CA LEU A 835 54.23 -25.38 -0.51
C LEU A 835 53.84 -26.55 -1.42
N ALA A 836 53.83 -27.80 -0.93
CA ALA A 836 53.32 -28.93 -1.70
C ALA A 836 51.78 -28.96 -1.73
N ILE A 837 51.11 -28.55 -0.66
CA ILE A 837 49.67 -28.34 -0.60
C ILE A 837 49.30 -27.15 -1.48
N ASP A 838 50.01 -26.03 -1.42
CA ASP A 838 49.84 -24.88 -2.31
C ASP A 838 50.07 -25.26 -3.78
N ALA A 839 51.04 -26.12 -4.08
CA ALA A 839 51.27 -26.64 -5.43
C ALA A 839 50.18 -27.62 -5.88
N ILE A 840 49.54 -28.36 -4.96
CA ILE A 840 48.37 -29.21 -5.23
C ILE A 840 47.12 -28.35 -5.39
N GLU A 841 46.94 -27.28 -4.62
CA GLU A 841 45.88 -26.29 -4.79
C GLU A 841 46.05 -25.49 -6.08
N LEU A 842 47.27 -25.10 -6.44
CA LEU A 842 47.56 -24.48 -7.74
C LEU A 842 47.26 -25.45 -8.87
N LYS A 843 47.65 -26.73 -8.76
CA LYS A 843 47.24 -27.75 -9.74
C LYS A 843 45.73 -28.03 -9.77
N ALA A 844 45.03 -27.95 -8.64
CA ALA A 844 43.58 -28.07 -8.60
C ALA A 844 42.91 -26.85 -9.25
N ARG A 845 43.43 -25.65 -9.02
CA ARG A 845 43.02 -24.41 -9.68
C ARG A 845 43.35 -24.45 -11.19
N GLU A 846 44.48 -25.02 -11.59
CA GLU A 846 44.85 -25.27 -12.99
C GLU A 846 43.93 -26.32 -13.63
N CYS A 847 43.56 -27.39 -12.92
CA CYS A 847 42.55 -28.34 -13.38
C CYS A 847 41.17 -27.68 -13.53
N ILE A 848 40.74 -26.85 -12.58
CA ILE A 848 39.50 -26.06 -12.68
C ILE A 848 39.58 -25.05 -13.84
N ILE A 849 40.76 -24.45 -14.08
CA ILE A 849 41.01 -23.56 -15.23
C ILE A 849 41.05 -24.36 -16.54
N GLU A 850 41.53 -25.59 -16.58
CA GLU A 850 41.41 -26.48 -17.74
C GLU A 850 40.00 -27.05 -17.91
N GLU A 851 39.20 -27.22 -16.85
CA GLU A 851 37.76 -27.49 -16.94
C GLU A 851 37.03 -26.28 -17.54
N PHE A 852 37.33 -25.06 -17.09
CA PHE A 852 36.79 -23.84 -17.73
C PHE A 852 37.32 -23.62 -19.16
N LYS A 853 38.58 -23.96 -19.45
CA LYS A 853 39.11 -23.94 -20.84
C LYS A 853 38.53 -25.05 -21.69
N THR A 854 38.16 -26.21 -21.13
CA THR A 854 37.54 -27.30 -21.88
C THR A 854 36.05 -27.06 -22.09
N THR A 855 35.32 -26.43 -21.16
CA THR A 855 33.98 -25.89 -21.46
C THR A 855 34.05 -24.77 -22.50
N LEU A 856 35.02 -23.85 -22.40
CA LEU A 856 35.28 -22.85 -23.44
C LEU A 856 35.66 -23.47 -24.80
N LYS A 857 36.48 -24.53 -24.81
CA LYS A 857 36.79 -25.30 -26.03
C LYS A 857 35.57 -26.04 -26.56
N MET A 858 34.66 -26.54 -25.71
CA MET A 858 33.40 -27.16 -26.16
C MET A 858 32.43 -26.15 -26.75
N THR A 859 32.34 -24.94 -26.18
CA THR A 859 31.64 -23.82 -26.85
C THR A 859 32.36 -23.34 -28.11
N LYS A 860 33.67 -23.61 -28.25
CA LYS A 860 34.44 -23.31 -29.46
C LYS A 860 34.35 -24.40 -30.54
N THR A 861 34.22 -25.68 -30.19
CA THR A 861 33.94 -26.76 -31.15
C THR A 861 32.48 -26.75 -31.61
N GLN A 862 31.57 -26.20 -30.81
CA GLN A 862 30.24 -25.76 -31.28
C GLN A 862 30.29 -24.55 -32.24
N MET A 863 31.44 -23.87 -32.38
CA MET A 863 31.65 -22.72 -33.27
C MET A 863 32.56 -23.03 -34.48
N CYS A 864 33.20 -24.21 -34.53
CA CYS A 864 34.11 -24.61 -35.62
C CYS A 864 33.85 -26.06 -36.06
N VAL A 865 32.87 -26.23 -36.95
CA VAL A 865 32.70 -27.46 -37.76
C VAL A 865 33.37 -27.24 -39.12
N THR A 866 34.70 -27.10 -39.10
CA THR A 866 35.59 -27.01 -40.27
C THR A 866 37.03 -27.29 -39.81
N GLU A 867 37.80 -28.00 -40.63
CA GLU A 867 39.26 -28.21 -40.55
C GLU A 867 39.81 -28.99 -39.32
N ASP A 868 40.74 -29.94 -39.47
CA ASP A 868 40.87 -30.92 -40.55
C ASP A 868 41.59 -32.20 -40.08
N THR A 869 41.63 -33.16 -41.00
CA THR A 869 42.14 -34.53 -41.02
C THR A 869 43.49 -34.90 -40.39
N LEU A 870 43.50 -36.16 -39.90
CA LEU A 870 44.61 -37.16 -39.86
C LEU A 870 45.81 -37.05 -38.90
N ASN A 871 45.95 -38.09 -38.06
CA ASN A 871 47.02 -39.12 -38.06
C ASN A 871 48.41 -38.74 -38.64
N SER A 872 49.54 -39.09 -38.02
CA SER A 872 49.92 -40.47 -37.68
C SER A 872 51.09 -40.56 -36.67
N LEU A 873 51.35 -41.75 -36.13
CA LEU A 873 52.58 -42.09 -35.39
C LEU A 873 53.81 -42.14 -36.32
N SER A 874 55.01 -41.84 -35.80
CA SER A 874 56.09 -42.84 -35.56
C SER A 874 57.46 -42.22 -35.17
N SER A 875 58.36 -43.07 -34.63
CA SER A 875 59.82 -43.11 -34.91
C SER A 875 60.83 -42.12 -34.27
N LEU A 876 61.58 -42.66 -33.30
CA LEU A 876 63.06 -42.67 -33.14
C LEU A 876 63.95 -41.38 -33.18
N LEU A 877 64.89 -41.38 -32.21
CA LEU A 877 66.30 -40.92 -32.25
C LEU A 877 66.67 -39.41 -32.23
N GLU A 878 67.64 -39.11 -31.34
CA GLU A 878 68.59 -37.99 -31.33
C GLU A 878 69.60 -38.09 -32.51
N PRO A 879 70.55 -37.15 -32.81
CA PRO A 879 71.14 -36.13 -31.91
C PRO A 879 71.64 -34.79 -32.52
N THR A 880 72.37 -33.98 -31.71
CA THR A 880 73.45 -33.00 -32.07
C THR A 880 73.15 -31.80 -33.01
N GLU A 881 73.87 -30.66 -33.02
CA GLU A 881 74.69 -29.87 -32.04
C GLU A 881 75.11 -28.53 -32.75
N TYR A 882 76.24 -27.91 -32.39
CA TYR A 882 77.02 -26.87 -33.12
C TYR A 882 76.50 -25.39 -33.09
N SER A 883 77.34 -24.33 -32.97
CA SER A 883 78.82 -24.21 -32.95
C SER A 883 79.39 -23.05 -32.09
N SER A 884 80.62 -23.24 -31.58
CA SER A 884 81.82 -22.32 -31.62
C SER A 884 81.87 -20.93 -30.93
N GLN A 885 83.05 -20.34 -30.59
CA GLN A 885 84.42 -20.77 -30.20
C GLN A 885 85.29 -19.52 -29.84
N GLU A 886 86.62 -19.69 -29.59
CA GLU A 886 87.73 -18.69 -29.42
C GLU A 886 88.08 -18.23 -27.97
N ASN A 887 89.34 -17.88 -27.58
CA ASN A 887 90.70 -18.39 -27.94
C ASN A 887 91.81 -17.86 -26.96
N TYR A 888 92.98 -18.54 -26.92
CA TYR A 888 94.38 -18.06 -26.63
C TYR A 888 94.92 -17.54 -25.23
N VAL A 889 95.88 -18.32 -24.67
CA VAL A 889 97.32 -18.01 -24.31
C VAL A 889 97.77 -16.86 -23.34
N ASP A 890 98.16 -17.24 -22.11
CA ASP A 890 99.53 -17.33 -21.50
C ASP A 890 100.51 -16.15 -21.11
N CYS A 891 101.28 -16.38 -20.01
CA CYS A 891 102.67 -15.95 -19.63
C CYS A 891 103.15 -14.53 -19.12
N VAL A 892 103.63 -14.48 -17.84
CA VAL A 892 105.07 -14.23 -17.38
C VAL A 892 105.61 -12.91 -16.70
N PHE A 893 106.31 -13.10 -15.54
CA PHE A 893 107.38 -12.31 -14.81
C PHE A 893 107.11 -10.89 -14.17
N THR A 894 107.81 -10.37 -13.12
CA THR A 894 109.02 -10.75 -12.30
C THR A 894 109.13 -10.05 -10.89
N THR A 895 110.02 -10.55 -9.99
CA THR A 895 110.81 -9.85 -8.90
C THR A 895 110.10 -9.24 -7.65
N THR A 896 110.66 -9.12 -6.41
CA THR A 896 111.98 -9.46 -5.79
C THR A 896 111.91 -9.65 -4.24
N ASP A 897 112.91 -10.31 -3.64
CA ASP A 897 113.21 -10.44 -2.18
C ASP A 897 114.04 -9.23 -1.64
N PRO A 898 114.23 -8.95 -0.30
CA PRO A 898 115.11 -9.75 0.59
C PRO A 898 114.80 -9.69 2.13
N SER A 899 115.79 -9.98 3.00
CA SER A 899 115.68 -10.16 4.49
C SER A 899 116.82 -9.49 5.30
N VAL A 900 116.74 -9.45 6.66
CA VAL A 900 117.84 -9.63 7.70
C VAL A 900 117.58 -8.96 9.10
N GLN A 901 117.75 -9.78 10.16
CA GLN A 901 118.19 -9.60 11.60
C GLN A 901 118.03 -8.32 12.49
N ASN A 902 117.69 -8.57 13.78
CA ASN A 902 118.14 -8.01 15.11
C ASN A 902 118.55 -6.51 15.25
N THR A 903 118.12 -5.72 16.25
CA THR A 903 118.36 -5.87 17.72
C THR A 903 117.49 -4.95 18.64
N ASP A 904 117.40 -5.33 19.93
CA ASP A 904 117.32 -4.54 21.19
C ASP A 904 116.43 -3.29 21.47
N SER A 905 116.02 -3.25 22.75
CA SER A 905 115.84 -2.08 23.65
C SER A 905 114.47 -1.38 23.85
N ASN A 906 113.79 -1.84 24.92
CA ASN A 906 113.41 -1.07 26.13
C ASN A 906 112.53 0.22 26.09
N LYS A 907 111.56 0.20 27.03
CA LYS A 907 111.11 1.27 27.97
C LYS A 907 109.97 2.25 27.64
N SER A 908 109.02 2.25 28.60
CA SER A 908 108.35 3.40 29.24
C SER A 908 107.07 4.01 28.63
N ASN A 909 106.02 4.00 29.48
CA ASN A 909 105.07 5.10 29.79
C ASN A 909 104.12 5.63 28.68
N GLU A 910 102.94 6.23 28.96
CA GLU A 910 102.03 6.31 30.12
C GLU A 910 100.79 7.14 29.70
N LYS A 911 99.79 7.31 30.59
CA LYS A 911 98.58 8.19 30.48
C LYS A 911 97.42 7.59 29.66
N LEU A 912 96.13 7.74 30.03
CA LEU A 912 95.33 8.91 30.47
C LEU A 912 95.15 9.92 29.31
N GLU A 913 93.98 10.50 29.05
CA GLU A 913 92.75 10.70 29.85
C GLU A 913 91.44 10.38 29.06
N GLU A 914 90.29 10.62 29.70
CA GLU A 914 88.91 10.94 29.21
C GLU A 914 88.70 11.03 27.67
N VAL A 915 87.61 10.51 27.06
CA VAL A 915 86.17 10.47 27.47
C VAL A 915 85.48 9.19 27.01
#